data_AF-A0A5C7ZZT4-F1
#
_entry.id   AF-A0A5C7ZZT4-F1
#
_cell.length_a   1.000
_cell.length_b   1.000
_cell.length_c   1.000
_cell.angle_alpha   90.00
_cell.angle_beta   90.00
_cell.angle_gamma   90.00
#
_symmetry.space_group_name_H-M   'P 1'
#
loop_
_entity.id
_entity.type
_entity.pdbx_description
1 polymer ?
#
loop_
_entity_poly.entity_id
_entity_poly.type
_entity_poly.pdbx_seq_one_letter_code
_entity_poly.pdbx_strand_id
1 'polypeptide(L)'
;MGSLRRLRAAGLFILALLAMPTVRAGKLEKAFQALEVHDYFKARALFRKEVKKHPAAAWYGLSVIHGRANNPFYDLDSAYQFIVSADMAFTAAPDKERVYIGGLGVSHTSIMAQRAHVYERAWEVARGQNTVAAYQGYLDRYPSGQRAEEARAVMHHLAFQEARQQNTAEAYRAFVERFRDSRQVYEARTRMLDAIYEEQTSARNVASYRAFIAAYPDNPNVRKAEDEIYRLSTPGRTIAEYRAFIKAEPLNHRVPDAWRSLYETYSKDLNAGTITRFIAEYPDYPFMEELVDDYRTASVELLPFRRNGKWGFMDTDGTERIKAEYDWVESFINGQAIVGVGERMGTINRSGRVVVPVEYDEVREFNEGTAVVERNGRFGAVDRGGELVVPMVFTELGDLSEGLAYAEDHGKLGYVNARGEVVIAPVYEEAAAFHRDRAVVGHQGRYGVIGRSGQVVVPLEYEWVEGFEHGPSRMRKDGRTGLLAPQGTILLEPKHDHVGAFHDGLALVVTGDRCGYVDTTGRFVIAQDYEAAQDVASWGDFVHGHAEVQQGGKRGVIGTRNERVVPFQYVDVGGTNGPLFPVKKKSKWGFVDARGTMVVEAKYDQVWDLVDGLARVGVGGLLGAVDSTGKEVVPVSNTVLADAQYGHLVGGTSTIGVYNAQGQLVIPAEHVSITLVNDRIAKVTNGQRFAYRLLADGSYLWKEAGFSAADRSPE
;
A
#
# COMPACT_ATOMS: atom_id res chain seq x y z
N MET A 1 -47.23 40.33 -12.30
CA MET A 1 -46.36 41.42 -12.77
C MET A 1 -45.51 40.83 -13.88
N GLY A 2 -45.51 41.20 -15.15
CA GLY A 2 -46.05 42.31 -15.94
C GLY A 2 -45.76 41.92 -17.40
N SER A 3 -46.79 41.71 -18.22
CA SER A 3 -47.10 42.55 -19.38
C SER A 3 -46.00 42.63 -20.45
N LEU A 4 -46.23 41.96 -21.59
CA LEU A 4 -46.16 42.61 -22.90
C LEU A 4 -47.03 41.88 -23.94
N ARG A 5 -47.85 42.71 -24.58
CA ARG A 5 -49.07 42.37 -25.33
C ARG A 5 -48.73 42.04 -26.79
N ARG A 6 -49.38 41.02 -27.35
CA ARG A 6 -49.51 40.86 -28.81
C ARG A 6 -50.65 41.75 -29.29
N LEU A 7 -50.32 42.79 -30.04
CA LEU A 7 -51.26 43.64 -30.76
C LEU A 7 -51.81 42.90 -31.97
N ARG A 8 -53.13 42.76 -32.01
CA ARG A 8 -53.90 42.55 -33.23
C ARG A 8 -54.00 43.89 -33.95
N ALA A 9 -53.61 43.95 -35.22
CA ALA A 9 -53.99 45.02 -36.12
C ALA A 9 -54.71 44.39 -37.32
N ALA A 10 -56.01 44.61 -37.36
CA ALA A 10 -56.85 44.38 -38.52
C ALA A 10 -56.62 45.54 -39.51
N GLY A 11 -56.36 45.21 -40.77
CA GLY A 11 -56.37 46.16 -41.88
C GLY A 11 -57.20 45.56 -43.01
N LEU A 12 -58.40 46.12 -43.20
CA LEU A 12 -59.27 45.89 -44.35
C LEU A 12 -58.51 46.13 -45.66
N PHE A 13 -58.58 45.18 -46.60
CA PHE A 13 -58.39 45.48 -48.02
C PHE A 13 -59.76 45.77 -48.64
N ILE A 14 -59.93 47.01 -49.12
CA ILE A 14 -61.06 47.45 -49.92
C ILE A 14 -61.02 46.73 -51.27
N LEU A 15 -62.20 46.25 -51.68
CA LEU A 15 -62.54 45.77 -53.02
C LEU A 15 -62.03 46.74 -54.10
N ALA A 16 -61.14 46.26 -54.97
CA ALA A 16 -61.08 46.73 -56.35
C ALA A 16 -61.53 45.56 -57.23
N LEU A 17 -62.81 45.58 -57.61
CA LEU A 17 -63.35 44.75 -58.68
C LEU A 17 -62.65 45.16 -59.99
N LEU A 18 -61.67 44.36 -60.41
CA LEU A 18 -61.28 44.27 -61.81
C LEU A 18 -61.77 42.92 -62.31
N ALA A 19 -62.88 42.96 -63.05
CA ALA A 19 -63.39 41.81 -63.78
C ALA A 19 -62.35 41.37 -64.82
N MET A 20 -61.59 40.33 -64.50
CA MET A 20 -60.83 39.60 -65.49
C MET A 20 -61.74 38.54 -66.13
N PRO A 21 -61.63 38.29 -67.44
CA PRO A 21 -62.43 37.28 -68.11
C PRO A 21 -62.12 35.91 -67.48
N THR A 22 -63.17 35.16 -67.14
CA THR A 22 -63.05 33.77 -66.69
C THR A 22 -62.50 32.92 -67.82
N VAL A 23 -61.17 32.83 -67.92
CA VAL A 23 -60.49 31.80 -68.69
C VAL A 23 -60.91 30.47 -68.06
N ARG A 24 -61.50 29.56 -68.85
CA ARG A 24 -61.81 28.20 -68.38
C ARG A 24 -60.54 27.59 -67.81
N ALA A 25 -60.48 27.42 -66.49
CA ALA A 25 -59.36 26.78 -65.81
C ALA A 25 -59.09 25.41 -66.44
N GLY A 26 -57.86 25.21 -66.92
CA GLY A 26 -57.37 23.95 -67.45
C GLY A 26 -57.31 22.87 -66.37
N LYS A 27 -56.92 21.66 -66.78
CA LYS A 27 -56.88 20.50 -65.87
C LYS A 27 -55.81 20.67 -64.77
N LEU A 28 -54.72 21.37 -65.07
CA LEU A 28 -53.63 21.63 -64.12
C LEU A 28 -54.06 22.65 -63.05
N GLU A 29 -54.74 23.73 -63.43
CA GLU A 29 -55.29 24.74 -62.51
C GLU A 29 -56.31 24.12 -61.58
N LYS A 30 -57.19 23.26 -62.11
CA LYS A 30 -58.14 22.48 -61.31
C LYS A 30 -57.45 21.51 -60.35
N ALA A 31 -56.27 21.01 -60.69
CA ALA A 31 -55.48 20.14 -59.82
C ALA A 31 -54.92 20.92 -58.61
N PHE A 32 -54.37 22.11 -58.83
CA PHE A 32 -53.90 22.99 -57.76
C PHE A 32 -55.05 23.55 -56.91
N GLN A 33 -56.19 23.93 -57.50
CA GLN A 33 -57.38 24.32 -56.74
C GLN A 33 -57.87 23.20 -55.83
N ALA A 34 -57.90 21.95 -56.33
CA ALA A 34 -58.25 20.78 -55.52
C ALA A 34 -57.23 20.54 -54.39
N LEU A 35 -55.93 20.76 -54.66
CA LEU A 35 -54.86 20.65 -53.64
C LEU A 35 -54.99 21.71 -52.53
N GLU A 36 -55.39 22.94 -52.88
CA GLU A 36 -55.57 24.06 -51.96
C GLU A 36 -56.71 23.81 -50.97
N VAL A 37 -57.83 23.24 -51.43
CA VAL A 37 -58.98 22.87 -50.59
C VAL A 37 -58.86 21.47 -49.97
N HIS A 38 -57.67 20.85 -50.04
CA HIS A 38 -57.37 19.52 -49.48
C HIS A 38 -58.18 18.34 -50.06
N ASP A 39 -58.70 18.46 -51.28
CA ASP A 39 -59.28 17.34 -52.02
C ASP A 39 -58.16 16.53 -52.71
N TYR A 40 -57.44 15.76 -51.89
CA TYR A 40 -56.24 15.03 -52.32
C TYR A 40 -56.52 13.95 -53.36
N PHE A 41 -57.69 13.30 -53.33
CA PHE A 41 -58.07 12.27 -54.30
C PHE A 41 -58.23 12.88 -55.69
N LYS A 42 -58.97 13.99 -55.78
CA LYS A 42 -59.16 14.71 -57.04
C LYS A 42 -57.87 15.36 -57.53
N ALA A 43 -57.11 16.01 -56.65
CA ALA A 43 -55.82 16.61 -56.98
C ALA A 43 -54.85 15.57 -57.55
N ARG A 44 -54.66 14.42 -56.88
CA ARG A 44 -53.79 13.33 -57.32
C ARG A 44 -54.20 12.77 -58.68
N ALA A 45 -55.50 12.54 -58.89
CA ALA A 45 -56.03 12.02 -60.15
C ALA A 45 -55.81 13.00 -61.32
N LEU A 46 -55.92 14.31 -61.06
CA LEU A 46 -55.68 15.35 -62.04
C LEU A 46 -54.18 15.52 -62.34
N PHE A 47 -53.32 15.61 -61.32
CA PHE A 47 -51.87 15.72 -61.52
C PHE A 47 -51.31 14.53 -62.32
N ARG A 48 -51.72 13.29 -62.01
CA ARG A 48 -51.31 12.09 -62.78
C ARG A 48 -51.62 12.19 -64.28
N LYS A 49 -52.75 12.81 -64.65
CA LYS A 49 -53.13 13.01 -66.06
C LYS A 49 -52.32 14.10 -66.74
N GLU A 50 -51.79 15.05 -65.98
CA GLU A 50 -51.01 16.18 -66.49
C GLU A 50 -49.50 15.94 -66.52
N VAL A 51 -48.99 14.85 -65.95
CA VAL A 51 -47.54 14.50 -65.98
C VAL A 51 -46.93 14.57 -67.39
N LYS A 52 -47.64 14.15 -68.44
CA LYS A 52 -47.10 14.19 -69.81
C LYS A 52 -47.07 15.59 -70.42
N LYS A 53 -47.95 16.50 -69.98
CA LYS A 53 -48.13 17.83 -70.57
C LYS A 53 -47.38 18.91 -69.79
N HIS A 54 -47.47 18.83 -68.46
CA HIS A 54 -46.89 19.78 -67.52
C HIS A 54 -46.12 19.02 -66.43
N PRO A 55 -45.05 18.29 -66.79
CA PRO A 55 -44.36 17.35 -65.89
C PRO A 55 -43.85 18.00 -64.60
N ALA A 56 -43.25 19.19 -64.69
CA ALA A 56 -42.73 19.90 -63.53
C ALA A 56 -43.81 20.18 -62.48
N ALA A 57 -44.93 20.78 -62.90
CA ALA A 57 -46.03 21.13 -62.02
C ALA A 57 -46.82 19.92 -61.52
N ALA A 58 -47.00 18.91 -62.37
CA ALA A 58 -47.67 17.67 -62.01
C ALA A 58 -46.89 16.86 -60.96
N TRP A 59 -45.58 16.70 -61.15
CA TRP A 59 -44.72 16.04 -60.18
C TRP A 59 -44.58 16.84 -58.89
N TYR A 60 -44.50 18.17 -58.97
CA TYR A 60 -44.53 19.04 -57.79
C TYR A 60 -45.81 18.84 -56.96
N GLY A 61 -46.98 18.89 -57.60
CA GLY A 61 -48.27 18.66 -56.94
C GLY A 61 -48.38 17.27 -56.32
N LEU A 62 -47.89 16.22 -57.01
CA LEU A 62 -47.82 14.87 -56.46
C LEU A 62 -46.89 14.78 -55.25
N SER A 63 -45.76 15.46 -55.26
CA SER A 63 -44.88 15.53 -54.08
C SER A 63 -45.56 16.19 -52.90
N VAL A 64 -46.24 17.34 -53.10
CA VAL A 64 -46.96 18.04 -52.04
C VAL A 64 -48.06 17.17 -51.42
N ILE A 65 -48.76 16.36 -52.22
CA ILE A 65 -49.75 15.41 -51.71
C ILE A 65 -49.08 14.34 -50.86
N HIS A 66 -48.08 13.64 -51.37
CA HIS A 66 -47.47 12.51 -50.64
C HIS A 66 -46.60 12.98 -49.45
N GLY A 67 -46.20 14.25 -49.40
CA GLY A 67 -45.43 14.83 -48.30
C GLY A 67 -46.25 15.29 -47.08
N ARG A 68 -47.59 15.38 -47.17
CA ARG A 68 -48.44 15.85 -46.06
C ARG A 68 -48.90 14.70 -45.16
N ALA A 69 -48.50 14.69 -43.88
CA ALA A 69 -48.83 13.58 -42.97
C ALA A 69 -50.34 13.28 -42.80
N ASN A 70 -51.20 14.29 -42.96
CA ASN A 70 -52.64 14.17 -42.73
C ASN A 70 -53.43 13.82 -44.01
N ASN A 71 -52.95 12.85 -44.80
CA ASN A 71 -53.70 12.36 -45.95
C ASN A 71 -53.38 10.88 -46.29
N PRO A 72 -54.30 10.15 -46.95
CA PRO A 72 -54.15 8.70 -47.18
C PRO A 72 -53.09 8.33 -48.22
N PHE A 73 -52.48 9.32 -48.87
CA PHE A 73 -51.37 9.12 -49.79
C PHE A 73 -50.03 9.55 -49.18
N TYR A 74 -49.97 9.83 -47.87
CA TYR A 74 -48.71 10.19 -47.23
C TYR A 74 -47.69 9.06 -47.39
N ASP A 75 -46.60 9.36 -48.09
CA ASP A 75 -45.49 8.46 -48.35
C ASP A 75 -44.28 9.32 -48.73
N LEU A 76 -43.33 9.46 -47.79
CA LEU A 76 -42.18 10.36 -47.98
C LEU A 76 -41.27 9.91 -49.12
N ASP A 77 -41.18 8.60 -49.37
CA ASP A 77 -40.36 8.04 -50.45
C ASP A 77 -40.93 8.44 -51.82
N SER A 78 -42.24 8.26 -52.01
CA SER A 78 -42.95 8.75 -53.21
C SER A 78 -42.85 10.27 -53.32
N ALA A 79 -43.03 11.00 -52.22
CA ALA A 79 -42.93 12.46 -52.20
C ALA A 79 -41.56 12.95 -52.66
N TYR A 80 -40.49 12.26 -52.26
CA TYR A 80 -39.13 12.55 -52.66
C TYR A 80 -38.88 12.22 -54.15
N GLN A 81 -39.27 11.03 -54.61
CA GLN A 81 -39.12 10.68 -56.02
C GLN A 81 -39.86 11.66 -56.94
N PHE A 82 -41.05 12.10 -56.54
CA PHE A 82 -41.80 13.11 -57.28
C PHE A 82 -41.13 14.47 -57.25
N ILE A 83 -40.57 14.93 -56.14
CA ILE A 83 -39.91 16.26 -56.13
C ILE A 83 -38.60 16.28 -56.92
N VAL A 84 -37.84 15.17 -56.91
CA VAL A 84 -36.65 15.01 -57.76
C VAL A 84 -37.06 15.04 -59.25
N SER A 85 -38.14 14.33 -59.60
CA SER A 85 -38.69 14.34 -60.96
C SER A 85 -39.21 15.72 -61.37
N ALA A 86 -39.81 16.46 -60.44
CA ALA A 86 -40.30 17.82 -60.67
C ALA A 86 -39.14 18.79 -60.94
N ASP A 87 -38.06 18.70 -60.17
CA ASP A 87 -36.85 19.52 -60.30
C ASP A 87 -36.15 19.30 -61.65
N MET A 88 -35.95 18.03 -62.03
CA MET A 88 -35.41 17.67 -63.34
C MET A 88 -36.28 18.20 -64.49
N ALA A 89 -37.60 18.01 -64.39
CA ALA A 89 -38.54 18.47 -65.40
C ALA A 89 -38.62 20.00 -65.47
N PHE A 90 -38.53 20.70 -64.34
CA PHE A 90 -38.52 22.17 -64.27
C PHE A 90 -37.25 22.73 -64.91
N THR A 91 -36.10 22.12 -64.64
CA THR A 91 -34.81 22.50 -65.23
C THR A 91 -34.80 22.33 -66.75
N ALA A 92 -35.45 21.28 -67.27
CA ALA A 92 -35.56 21.02 -68.70
C ALA A 92 -36.69 21.82 -69.41
N ALA A 93 -37.52 22.56 -68.67
CA ALA A 93 -38.71 23.20 -69.24
C ALA A 93 -38.40 24.52 -69.99
N PRO A 94 -39.05 24.78 -71.15
CA PRO A 94 -38.95 26.06 -71.86
C PRO A 94 -39.41 27.25 -70.99
N ASP A 95 -38.90 28.46 -71.26
CA ASP A 95 -39.25 29.67 -70.48
C ASP A 95 -40.76 29.92 -70.41
N LYS A 96 -41.48 29.70 -71.52
CA LYS A 96 -42.94 29.86 -71.59
C LYS A 96 -43.68 28.94 -70.61
N GLU A 97 -43.21 27.72 -70.44
CA GLU A 97 -43.78 26.75 -69.50
C GLU A 97 -43.47 27.14 -68.06
N ARG A 98 -42.22 27.55 -67.77
CA ARG A 98 -41.82 28.03 -66.45
C ARG A 98 -42.60 29.27 -65.99
N VAL A 99 -42.89 30.20 -66.90
CA VAL A 99 -43.75 31.36 -66.62
C VAL A 99 -45.19 30.93 -66.31
N TYR A 100 -45.75 30.02 -67.12
CA TYR A 100 -47.11 29.52 -66.93
C TYR A 100 -47.28 28.82 -65.57
N ILE A 101 -46.44 27.84 -65.25
CA ILE A 101 -46.52 27.10 -63.98
C ILE A 101 -46.09 27.96 -62.78
N GLY A 102 -45.26 28.99 -63.01
CA GLY A 102 -44.94 30.02 -62.01
C GLY A 102 -46.19 30.78 -61.54
N GLY A 103 -47.12 31.06 -62.44
CA GLY A 103 -48.44 31.61 -62.11
C GLY A 103 -49.31 30.69 -61.23
N LEU A 104 -48.97 29.40 -61.16
CA LEU A 104 -49.62 28.39 -60.30
C LEU A 104 -48.81 28.12 -59.01
N GLY A 105 -47.78 28.92 -58.73
CA GLY A 105 -46.93 28.77 -57.55
C GLY A 105 -45.80 27.76 -57.70
N VAL A 106 -45.55 27.22 -58.89
CA VAL A 106 -44.44 26.28 -59.15
C VAL A 106 -43.24 27.03 -59.68
N SER A 107 -42.19 27.11 -58.88
CA SER A 107 -40.93 27.77 -59.18
C SER A 107 -39.77 26.91 -58.68
N HIS A 108 -38.55 27.20 -59.11
CA HIS A 108 -37.36 26.58 -58.54
C HIS A 108 -37.35 26.72 -57.01
N THR A 109 -37.71 27.90 -56.48
CA THR A 109 -37.79 28.15 -55.04
C THR A 109 -38.83 27.28 -54.34
N SER A 110 -40.03 27.13 -54.91
CA SER A 110 -41.08 26.30 -54.27
C SER A 110 -40.80 24.80 -54.40
N ILE A 111 -40.15 24.36 -55.48
CA ILE A 111 -39.65 22.98 -55.63
C ILE A 111 -38.58 22.68 -54.58
N MET A 112 -37.60 23.57 -54.40
CA MET A 112 -36.57 23.43 -53.36
C MET A 112 -37.17 23.47 -51.95
N ALA A 113 -38.15 24.33 -51.70
CA ALA A 113 -38.85 24.38 -50.41
C ALA A 113 -39.60 23.08 -50.12
N GLN A 114 -40.30 22.50 -51.11
CA GLN A 114 -40.98 21.22 -50.93
C GLN A 114 -39.98 20.07 -50.74
N ARG A 115 -38.85 20.10 -51.46
CA ARG A 115 -37.77 19.13 -51.28
C ARG A 115 -37.20 19.20 -49.86
N ALA A 116 -36.94 20.41 -49.35
CA ALA A 116 -36.51 20.63 -47.97
C ALA A 116 -37.56 20.15 -46.96
N HIS A 117 -38.85 20.37 -47.22
CA HIS A 117 -39.94 19.88 -46.36
C HIS A 117 -39.98 18.35 -46.26
N VAL A 118 -39.84 17.64 -47.39
CA VAL A 118 -39.78 16.16 -47.41
C VAL A 118 -38.55 15.66 -46.65
N TYR A 119 -37.39 16.29 -46.83
CA TYR A 119 -36.18 15.95 -46.08
C TYR A 119 -36.35 16.13 -44.57
N GLU A 120 -36.86 17.29 -44.13
CA GLU A 120 -37.05 17.57 -42.70
C GLU A 120 -38.02 16.57 -42.07
N ARG A 121 -39.09 16.21 -42.79
CA ARG A 121 -40.06 15.24 -42.28
C ARG A 121 -39.48 13.82 -42.20
N ALA A 122 -38.67 13.41 -43.17
CA ALA A 122 -37.95 12.14 -43.11
C ALA A 122 -36.93 12.11 -41.96
N TRP A 123 -36.27 13.23 -41.70
CA TRP A 123 -35.38 13.39 -40.56
C TRP A 123 -36.12 13.27 -39.22
N GLU A 124 -37.28 13.91 -39.06
CA GLU A 124 -38.10 13.80 -37.85
C GLU A 124 -38.53 12.36 -37.56
N VAL A 125 -38.85 11.58 -38.60
CA VAL A 125 -39.18 10.15 -38.46
C VAL A 125 -37.98 9.34 -37.97
N ALA A 126 -36.81 9.53 -38.59
CA ALA A 126 -35.59 8.85 -38.16
C ALA A 126 -35.21 9.22 -36.72
N ARG A 127 -35.30 10.50 -36.37
CA ARG A 127 -35.04 11.01 -35.02
C ARG A 127 -36.05 10.53 -33.98
N GLY A 128 -37.31 10.35 -34.37
CA GLY A 128 -38.35 9.83 -33.48
C GLY A 128 -38.14 8.36 -33.12
N GLN A 129 -37.62 7.55 -34.05
CA GLN A 129 -37.28 6.15 -33.81
C GLN A 129 -35.94 5.99 -33.07
N ASN A 130 -34.95 6.82 -33.42
CA ASN A 130 -33.64 6.89 -32.78
C ASN A 130 -32.91 5.53 -32.70
N THR A 131 -32.90 4.77 -33.79
CA THR A 131 -32.18 3.48 -33.91
C THR A 131 -31.19 3.50 -35.06
N VAL A 132 -30.17 2.63 -34.99
CA VAL A 132 -29.21 2.46 -36.10
C VAL A 132 -29.92 2.15 -37.41
N ALA A 133 -30.94 1.28 -37.39
CA ALA A 133 -31.72 0.91 -38.57
C ALA A 133 -32.51 2.10 -39.16
N ALA A 134 -33.08 2.95 -38.31
CA ALA A 134 -33.83 4.13 -38.75
C ALA A 134 -32.94 5.14 -39.48
N TYR A 135 -31.76 5.44 -38.91
CA TYR A 135 -30.80 6.35 -39.53
C TYR A 135 -30.13 5.76 -40.77
N GLN A 136 -29.82 4.46 -40.78
CA GLN A 136 -29.35 3.77 -41.99
C GLN A 136 -30.38 3.88 -43.11
N GLY A 137 -31.65 3.59 -42.82
CA GLY A 137 -32.72 3.71 -43.80
C GLY A 137 -32.90 5.12 -44.34
N TYR A 138 -32.71 6.15 -43.50
CA TYR A 138 -32.67 7.55 -43.93
C TYR A 138 -31.49 7.83 -44.87
N LEU A 139 -30.28 7.38 -44.52
CA LEU A 139 -29.07 7.60 -45.32
C LEU A 139 -29.11 6.88 -46.67
N ASP A 140 -29.66 5.67 -46.74
CA ASP A 140 -29.80 4.90 -47.98
C ASP A 140 -30.68 5.63 -49.01
N ARG A 141 -31.69 6.37 -48.53
CA ARG A 141 -32.66 7.11 -49.35
C ARG A 141 -32.22 8.54 -49.65
N TYR A 142 -31.53 9.16 -48.70
CA TYR A 142 -31.15 10.57 -48.72
C TYR A 142 -29.64 10.78 -48.53
N PRO A 143 -28.76 10.14 -49.33
CA PRO A 143 -27.32 10.09 -49.09
C PRO A 143 -26.61 11.45 -49.16
N SER A 144 -27.21 12.41 -49.86
CA SER A 144 -26.70 13.79 -50.00
C SER A 144 -27.67 14.83 -49.44
N GLY A 145 -28.56 14.43 -48.52
CA GLY A 145 -29.49 15.34 -47.85
C GLY A 145 -28.76 16.29 -46.90
N GLN A 146 -29.38 17.44 -46.59
CA GLN A 146 -28.79 18.48 -45.73
C GLN A 146 -28.36 17.96 -44.34
N ARG A 147 -29.04 16.93 -43.83
CA ARG A 147 -28.78 16.28 -42.54
C ARG A 147 -28.04 14.95 -42.64
N ALA A 148 -27.52 14.57 -43.81
CA ALA A 148 -26.90 13.25 -44.01
C ALA A 148 -25.68 13.05 -43.08
N GLU A 149 -24.81 14.06 -42.95
CA GLU A 149 -23.65 13.96 -42.05
C GLU A 149 -24.06 13.88 -40.57
N GLU A 150 -25.12 14.58 -40.17
CA GLU A 150 -25.68 14.49 -38.82
C GLU A 150 -26.30 13.10 -38.56
N ALA A 151 -27.10 12.59 -39.49
CA ALA A 151 -27.68 11.24 -39.41
C ALA A 151 -26.59 10.15 -39.29
N ARG A 152 -25.51 10.28 -40.07
CA ARG A 152 -24.36 9.38 -40.01
C ARG A 152 -23.67 9.44 -38.66
N ALA A 153 -23.44 10.63 -38.12
CA ALA A 153 -22.83 10.81 -36.81
C ALA A 153 -23.68 10.20 -35.68
N VAL A 154 -25.00 10.40 -35.70
CA VAL A 154 -25.92 9.81 -34.70
C VAL A 154 -25.98 8.29 -34.83
N MET A 155 -26.08 7.77 -36.05
CA MET A 155 -26.04 6.33 -36.31
C MET A 155 -24.77 5.67 -35.77
N HIS A 156 -23.60 6.25 -36.07
CA HIS A 156 -22.32 5.77 -35.57
C HIS A 156 -22.27 5.81 -34.04
N HIS A 157 -22.78 6.88 -33.42
CA HIS A 157 -22.83 6.97 -31.97
C HIS A 157 -23.72 5.88 -31.36
N LEU A 158 -24.93 5.67 -31.88
CA LEU A 158 -25.85 4.64 -31.39
C LEU A 158 -25.26 3.23 -31.53
N ALA A 159 -24.69 2.91 -32.70
CA ALA A 159 -24.06 1.62 -32.92
C ALA A 159 -22.86 1.39 -31.97
N PHE A 160 -22.12 2.45 -31.64
CA PHE A 160 -21.07 2.37 -30.64
C PHE A 160 -21.62 2.14 -29.22
N GLN A 161 -22.74 2.78 -28.87
CA GLN A 161 -23.41 2.54 -27.57
C GLN A 161 -23.90 1.09 -27.46
N GLU A 162 -24.46 0.52 -28.53
CA GLU A 162 -24.86 -0.90 -28.58
C GLU A 162 -23.64 -1.81 -28.35
N ALA A 163 -22.50 -1.53 -29.00
CA ALA A 163 -21.26 -2.27 -28.77
C ALA A 163 -20.76 -2.13 -27.32
N ARG A 164 -20.86 -0.93 -26.74
CA ARG A 164 -20.50 -0.67 -25.33
C ARG A 164 -21.39 -1.40 -24.33
N GLN A 165 -22.68 -1.59 -24.65
CA GLN A 165 -23.60 -2.32 -23.79
C GLN A 165 -23.27 -3.82 -23.76
N GLN A 166 -22.87 -4.39 -24.89
CA GLN A 166 -22.43 -5.79 -24.96
C GLN A 166 -21.04 -5.97 -24.34
N ASN A 167 -20.15 -5.00 -24.54
CA ASN A 167 -18.80 -4.94 -24.01
C ASN A 167 -17.95 -6.20 -24.31
N THR A 168 -18.10 -6.77 -25.52
CA THR A 168 -17.32 -7.92 -25.99
C THR A 168 -16.37 -7.53 -27.11
N ALA A 169 -15.28 -8.29 -27.27
CA ALA A 169 -14.33 -8.11 -28.36
C ALA A 169 -15.01 -8.20 -29.74
N GLU A 170 -15.97 -9.12 -29.89
CA GLU A 170 -16.74 -9.30 -31.13
C GLU A 170 -17.61 -8.07 -31.45
N ALA A 171 -18.32 -7.52 -30.46
CA ALA A 171 -19.19 -6.37 -30.67
C ALA A 171 -18.40 -5.12 -31.12
N TYR A 172 -17.25 -4.85 -30.48
CA TYR A 172 -16.38 -3.76 -30.90
C TYR A 172 -15.74 -4.02 -32.27
N ARG A 173 -15.34 -5.26 -32.58
CA ARG A 173 -14.83 -5.62 -33.91
C ARG A 173 -15.85 -5.36 -35.00
N ALA A 174 -17.10 -5.81 -34.80
CA ALA A 174 -18.20 -5.57 -35.72
C ALA A 174 -18.44 -4.07 -35.95
N PHE A 175 -18.36 -3.25 -34.89
CA PHE A 175 -18.45 -1.79 -35.02
C PHE A 175 -17.31 -1.21 -35.86
N VAL A 176 -16.06 -1.56 -35.57
CA VAL A 176 -14.87 -1.05 -36.26
C VAL A 176 -14.87 -1.44 -37.75
N GLU A 177 -15.28 -2.67 -38.05
CA GLU A 177 -15.35 -3.16 -39.43
C GLU A 177 -16.43 -2.47 -40.25
N ARG A 178 -17.60 -2.23 -39.63
CA ARG A 178 -18.77 -1.61 -40.27
C ARG A 178 -18.65 -0.09 -40.40
N PHE A 179 -18.04 0.59 -39.44
CA PHE A 179 -18.00 2.05 -39.37
C PHE A 179 -16.56 2.60 -39.34
N ARG A 180 -15.73 2.23 -40.34
CA ARG A 180 -14.28 2.53 -40.39
C ARG A 180 -13.92 4.01 -40.32
N ASP A 181 -14.80 4.88 -40.81
CA ASP A 181 -14.61 6.34 -40.83
C ASP A 181 -15.23 7.04 -39.60
N SER A 182 -15.74 6.26 -38.64
CA SER A 182 -16.35 6.80 -37.43
C SER A 182 -15.31 7.41 -36.49
N ARG A 183 -15.67 8.53 -35.84
CA ARG A 183 -14.82 9.16 -34.81
C ARG A 183 -14.60 8.26 -33.59
N GLN A 184 -15.48 7.29 -33.37
CA GLN A 184 -15.42 6.34 -32.26
C GLN A 184 -14.53 5.11 -32.55
N VAL A 185 -13.97 4.96 -33.76
CA VAL A 185 -13.14 3.79 -34.10
C VAL A 185 -11.93 3.64 -33.17
N TYR A 186 -11.29 4.75 -32.80
CA TYR A 186 -10.15 4.71 -31.89
C TYR A 186 -10.55 4.15 -30.53
N GLU A 187 -11.59 4.70 -29.89
CA GLU A 187 -12.09 4.20 -28.60
C GLU A 187 -12.57 2.74 -28.70
N ALA A 188 -13.29 2.38 -29.76
CA ALA A 188 -13.75 1.01 -29.98
C ALA A 188 -12.58 0.02 -30.11
N ARG A 189 -11.48 0.40 -30.77
CA ARG A 189 -10.27 -0.43 -30.85
C ARG A 189 -9.61 -0.61 -29.49
N THR A 190 -9.47 0.45 -28.70
CA THR A 190 -8.93 0.35 -27.33
C THR A 190 -9.79 -0.59 -26.49
N ARG A 191 -11.10 -0.38 -26.45
CA ARG A 191 -12.03 -1.23 -25.69
C ARG A 191 -12.06 -2.68 -26.19
N MET A 192 -11.90 -2.89 -27.50
CA MET A 192 -11.77 -4.23 -28.07
C MET A 192 -10.53 -4.94 -27.52
N LEU A 193 -9.38 -4.27 -27.46
CA LEU A 193 -8.13 -4.85 -26.94
C LEU A 193 -8.24 -5.21 -25.45
N ASP A 194 -8.94 -4.39 -24.66
CA ASP A 194 -9.25 -4.68 -23.26
C ASP A 194 -10.22 -5.87 -23.12
N ALA A 195 -11.29 -5.90 -23.91
CA ALA A 195 -12.25 -7.00 -23.89
C ALA A 195 -11.59 -8.34 -24.30
N ILE A 196 -10.68 -8.33 -25.29
CA ILE A 196 -9.89 -9.52 -25.66
C ILE A 196 -9.10 -10.01 -24.45
N TYR A 197 -8.41 -9.11 -23.72
CA TYR A 197 -7.66 -9.50 -22.53
C TYR A 197 -8.58 -10.14 -21.47
N GLU A 198 -9.68 -9.47 -21.10
CA GLU A 198 -10.60 -9.97 -20.07
C GLU A 198 -11.25 -11.32 -20.45
N GLU A 199 -11.66 -11.49 -21.70
CA GLU A 199 -12.26 -12.74 -22.19
C GLU A 199 -11.24 -13.89 -22.19
N GLN A 200 -10.04 -13.67 -22.76
CA GLN A 200 -9.00 -14.70 -22.90
C GLN A 200 -8.36 -15.08 -21.55
N THR A 201 -8.38 -14.18 -20.57
CA THR A 201 -7.77 -14.38 -19.25
C THR A 201 -8.78 -14.60 -18.13
N SER A 202 -10.06 -14.80 -18.47
CA SER A 202 -11.15 -15.03 -17.51
C SER A 202 -10.91 -16.19 -16.54
N ALA A 203 -10.11 -17.20 -16.93
CA ALA A 203 -9.73 -18.32 -16.09
C ALA A 203 -8.66 -17.99 -15.03
N ARG A 204 -8.04 -16.80 -15.09
CA ARG A 204 -7.10 -16.23 -14.10
C ARG A 204 -6.00 -17.18 -13.65
N ASN A 205 -5.40 -17.87 -14.61
CA ASN A 205 -4.30 -18.80 -14.37
C ASN A 205 -3.18 -18.63 -15.41
N VAL A 206 -1.99 -19.13 -15.08
CA VAL A 206 -0.80 -19.01 -15.93
C VAL A 206 -1.03 -19.47 -17.37
N ALA A 207 -1.77 -20.57 -17.58
CA ALA A 207 -2.03 -21.09 -18.93
C ALA A 207 -2.87 -20.12 -19.77
N SER A 208 -3.90 -19.50 -19.19
CA SER A 208 -4.72 -18.50 -19.88
C SER A 208 -3.92 -17.23 -20.26
N TYR A 209 -3.07 -16.73 -19.37
CA TYR A 209 -2.21 -15.59 -19.66
C TYR A 209 -1.18 -15.89 -20.76
N ARG A 210 -0.53 -17.07 -20.72
CA ARG A 210 0.38 -17.51 -21.79
C ARG A 210 -0.32 -17.61 -23.14
N ALA A 211 -1.52 -18.18 -23.17
CA ALA A 211 -2.31 -18.29 -24.40
C ALA A 211 -2.66 -16.92 -24.97
N PHE A 212 -3.05 -15.96 -24.11
CA PHE A 212 -3.30 -14.58 -24.51
C PHE A 212 -2.05 -13.91 -25.11
N ILE A 213 -0.89 -14.00 -24.45
CA ILE A 213 0.36 -13.40 -24.94
C ILE A 213 0.75 -14.00 -26.30
N ALA A 214 0.63 -15.32 -26.46
CA ALA A 214 0.94 -16.00 -27.72
C ALA A 214 -0.01 -15.60 -28.85
N ALA A 215 -1.29 -15.40 -28.57
CA ALA A 215 -2.30 -15.03 -29.56
C ALA A 215 -2.30 -13.53 -29.90
N TYR A 216 -1.89 -12.66 -28.96
CA TYR A 216 -1.98 -11.21 -29.08
C TYR A 216 -0.71 -10.49 -28.55
N PRO A 217 0.48 -10.75 -29.12
CA PRO A 217 1.76 -10.23 -28.61
C PRO A 217 1.87 -8.69 -28.63
N ASP A 218 1.12 -8.01 -29.50
CA ASP A 218 1.11 -6.54 -29.61
C ASP A 218 -0.01 -5.87 -28.77
N ASN A 219 -0.78 -6.65 -28.00
CA ASN A 219 -1.84 -6.08 -27.16
C ASN A 219 -1.22 -5.28 -26.00
N PRO A 220 -1.69 -4.06 -25.71
CA PRO A 220 -1.15 -3.23 -24.62
C PRO A 220 -1.21 -3.90 -23.24
N ASN A 221 -2.09 -4.90 -23.06
CA ASN A 221 -2.23 -5.66 -21.82
C ASN A 221 -1.27 -6.86 -21.70
N VAL A 222 -0.32 -7.06 -22.63
CA VAL A 222 0.68 -8.14 -22.53
C VAL A 222 1.51 -8.03 -21.25
N ARG A 223 2.01 -6.84 -20.90
CA ARG A 223 2.76 -6.63 -19.64
C ARG A 223 1.91 -6.99 -18.41
N LYS A 224 0.63 -6.60 -18.40
CA LYS A 224 -0.30 -6.96 -17.34
C LYS A 224 -0.47 -8.49 -17.23
N ALA A 225 -0.49 -9.22 -18.35
CA ALA A 225 -0.53 -10.68 -18.34
C ALA A 225 0.79 -11.28 -17.83
N GLU A 226 1.93 -10.71 -18.19
CA GLU A 226 3.26 -11.12 -17.73
C GLU A 226 3.43 -10.93 -16.21
N ASP A 227 2.95 -9.80 -15.67
CA ASP A 227 2.89 -9.51 -14.25
C ASP A 227 2.06 -10.56 -13.49
N GLU A 228 0.89 -10.93 -14.03
CA GLU A 228 0.04 -11.97 -13.44
C GLU A 228 0.70 -13.36 -13.49
N ILE A 229 1.42 -13.69 -14.57
CA ILE A 229 2.20 -14.94 -14.64
C ILE A 229 3.26 -14.96 -13.55
N TYR A 230 4.01 -13.87 -13.37
CA TYR A 230 5.01 -13.77 -12.31
C TYR A 230 4.38 -13.97 -10.94
N ARG A 231 3.31 -13.21 -10.63
CA ARG A 231 2.58 -13.29 -9.35
C ARG A 231 2.05 -14.68 -9.04
N LEU A 232 1.48 -15.36 -10.05
CA LEU A 232 0.94 -16.72 -9.88
C LEU A 232 2.02 -17.81 -9.84
N SER A 233 3.20 -17.54 -10.38
CA SER A 233 4.33 -18.48 -10.39
C SER A 233 5.22 -18.37 -9.15
N THR A 234 5.14 -17.27 -8.40
CA THR A 234 5.91 -17.01 -7.18
C THR A 234 5.05 -16.83 -5.93
N PRO A 235 4.10 -17.75 -5.66
CA PRO A 235 3.06 -17.57 -4.65
C PRO A 235 3.60 -17.42 -3.22
N GLY A 236 4.67 -18.12 -2.86
CA GLY A 236 5.32 -18.09 -1.55
C GLY A 236 6.61 -17.27 -1.54
N ARG A 237 6.97 -16.64 -2.66
CA ARG A 237 8.22 -15.88 -2.86
C ARG A 237 9.46 -16.66 -2.44
N THR A 238 9.48 -17.96 -2.75
CA THR A 238 10.60 -18.83 -2.40
C THR A 238 11.67 -18.84 -3.49
N ILE A 239 12.91 -19.14 -3.12
CA ILE A 239 14.02 -19.34 -4.07
C ILE A 239 13.65 -20.36 -5.16
N ALA A 240 12.98 -21.45 -4.78
CA ALA A 240 12.56 -22.50 -5.71
C ALA A 240 11.55 -21.99 -6.74
N GLU A 241 10.60 -21.16 -6.31
CA GLU A 241 9.60 -20.56 -7.18
C GLU A 241 10.20 -19.53 -8.13
N TYR A 242 11.04 -18.61 -7.64
CA TYR A 242 11.74 -17.65 -8.49
C TYR A 242 12.58 -18.36 -9.56
N ARG A 243 13.33 -19.39 -9.16
CA ARG A 243 14.13 -20.19 -10.10
C ARG A 243 13.25 -20.90 -11.13
N ALA A 244 12.10 -21.44 -10.72
CA ALA A 244 11.16 -22.08 -11.63
C ALA A 244 10.57 -21.07 -12.63
N PHE A 245 10.20 -19.87 -12.17
CA PHE A 245 9.71 -18.78 -13.01
C PHE A 245 10.77 -18.33 -14.02
N ILE A 246 11.99 -18.00 -13.58
CA ILE A 246 13.11 -17.58 -14.46
C ILE A 246 13.34 -18.60 -15.58
N LYS A 247 13.31 -19.89 -15.23
CA LYS A 247 13.49 -20.98 -16.20
C LYS A 247 12.30 -21.12 -17.17
N ALA A 248 11.08 -20.94 -16.69
CA ALA A 248 9.87 -21.14 -17.47
C ALA A 248 9.52 -19.94 -18.36
N GLU A 249 9.90 -18.73 -17.95
CA GLU A 249 9.47 -17.46 -18.54
C GLU A 249 10.65 -16.53 -18.92
N PRO A 250 11.69 -16.99 -19.64
CA PRO A 250 12.94 -16.24 -19.82
C PRO A 250 12.80 -14.89 -20.55
N LEU A 251 11.68 -14.66 -21.25
CA LEU A 251 11.38 -13.41 -21.97
C LEU A 251 10.46 -12.46 -21.18
N ASN A 252 9.91 -12.92 -20.06
CA ASN A 252 9.01 -12.10 -19.26
C ASN A 252 9.79 -10.93 -18.65
N HIS A 253 9.23 -9.72 -18.74
CA HIS A 253 9.89 -8.50 -18.26
C HIS A 253 10.22 -8.50 -16.75
N ARG A 254 9.61 -9.40 -15.96
CA ARG A 254 9.85 -9.57 -14.52
C ARG A 254 10.99 -10.54 -14.18
N VAL A 255 11.67 -11.14 -15.16
CA VAL A 255 12.84 -12.00 -14.92
C VAL A 255 13.98 -11.29 -14.16
N PRO A 256 14.35 -10.04 -14.51
CA PRO A 256 15.25 -9.21 -13.69
C PRO A 256 14.85 -9.13 -12.21
N ASP A 257 13.57 -8.90 -11.95
CA ASP A 257 13.06 -8.71 -10.60
C ASP A 257 13.08 -10.04 -9.84
N ALA A 258 12.69 -11.14 -10.50
CA ALA A 258 12.77 -12.49 -9.94
C ALA A 258 14.21 -12.87 -9.54
N TRP A 259 15.22 -12.49 -10.33
CA TRP A 259 16.62 -12.72 -10.00
C TRP A 259 17.04 -11.95 -8.75
N ARG A 260 16.69 -10.66 -8.65
CA ARG A 260 17.01 -9.83 -7.48
C ARG A 260 16.28 -10.32 -6.23
N SER A 261 14.99 -10.60 -6.32
CA SER A 261 14.22 -11.17 -5.21
C SER A 261 14.78 -12.54 -4.79
N LEU A 262 15.24 -13.37 -5.73
CA LEU A 262 15.93 -14.64 -5.42
C LEU A 262 17.24 -14.39 -4.64
N TYR A 263 18.07 -13.43 -5.07
CA TYR A 263 19.31 -13.08 -4.38
C TYR A 263 19.06 -12.52 -2.98
N GLU A 264 18.15 -11.57 -2.83
CA GLU A 264 17.79 -10.98 -1.53
C GLU A 264 17.18 -12.03 -0.58
N THR A 265 16.41 -12.98 -1.11
CA THR A 265 15.84 -14.09 -0.31
C THR A 265 16.93 -15.06 0.13
N TYR A 266 17.93 -15.33 -0.70
CA TYR A 266 19.06 -16.19 -0.37
C TYR A 266 20.03 -15.51 0.62
N SER A 267 20.24 -14.20 0.46
CA SER A 267 21.27 -13.43 1.15
C SER A 267 20.70 -12.56 2.28
N LYS A 268 19.78 -13.06 3.11
CA LYS A 268 19.10 -12.25 4.15
C LYS A 268 20.04 -11.43 5.05
N ASP A 269 21.18 -12.01 5.42
CA ASP A 269 22.15 -11.36 6.31
C ASP A 269 23.23 -10.55 5.54
N LEU A 270 23.21 -10.60 4.20
CA LEU A 270 24.15 -9.92 3.29
C LEU A 270 25.63 -10.00 3.75
N ASN A 271 26.06 -11.17 4.25
CA ASN A 271 27.45 -11.42 4.64
C ASN A 271 28.25 -12.05 3.48
N ALA A 272 29.57 -11.85 3.49
CA ALA A 272 30.48 -12.30 2.43
C ALA A 272 30.41 -13.81 2.16
N GLY A 273 30.19 -14.61 3.21
CA GLY A 273 30.07 -16.07 3.10
C GLY A 273 28.81 -16.49 2.35
N THR A 274 27.67 -15.87 2.65
CA THR A 274 26.41 -16.15 1.94
C THR A 274 26.49 -15.73 0.48
N ILE A 275 27.07 -14.55 0.19
CA ILE A 275 27.27 -14.08 -1.18
C ILE A 275 28.18 -15.03 -1.98
N THR A 276 29.24 -15.55 -1.36
CA THR A 276 30.15 -16.52 -2.00
C THR A 276 29.42 -17.81 -2.38
N ARG A 277 28.57 -18.34 -1.50
CA ARG A 277 27.75 -19.53 -1.81
C ARG A 277 26.74 -19.24 -2.92
N PHE A 278 26.12 -18.06 -2.90
CA PHE A 278 25.20 -17.65 -3.94
C PHE A 278 25.85 -17.68 -5.33
N ILE A 279 27.04 -17.09 -5.49
CA ILE A 279 27.78 -17.10 -6.76
C ILE A 279 28.03 -18.52 -7.25
N ALA A 280 28.39 -19.43 -6.34
CA ALA A 280 28.67 -20.82 -6.69
C ALA A 280 27.41 -21.58 -7.15
N GLU A 281 26.26 -21.28 -6.54
CA GLU A 281 24.98 -21.94 -6.87
C GLU A 281 24.25 -21.33 -8.08
N TYR A 282 24.42 -20.03 -8.30
CA TYR A 282 23.72 -19.25 -9.34
C TYR A 282 24.72 -18.48 -10.24
N PRO A 283 25.58 -19.18 -11.01
CA PRO A 283 26.59 -18.55 -11.84
C PRO A 283 26.00 -17.72 -13.00
N ASP A 284 24.74 -17.95 -13.35
CA ASP A 284 24.01 -17.24 -14.41
C ASP A 284 23.32 -15.96 -13.93
N TYR A 285 23.54 -15.56 -12.67
CA TYR A 285 22.95 -14.33 -12.12
C TYR A 285 23.39 -13.12 -12.96
N PRO A 286 22.45 -12.34 -13.55
CA PRO A 286 22.79 -11.34 -14.55
C PRO A 286 23.42 -10.06 -13.95
N PHE A 287 23.34 -9.86 -12.63
CA PHE A 287 23.78 -8.64 -11.96
C PHE A 287 25.08 -8.82 -11.16
N MET A 288 26.09 -9.44 -11.78
CA MET A 288 27.36 -9.77 -11.11
C MET A 288 28.09 -8.54 -10.55
N GLU A 289 28.00 -7.38 -11.21
CA GLU A 289 28.61 -6.14 -10.71
C GLU A 289 27.98 -5.72 -9.36
N GLU A 290 26.65 -5.75 -9.27
CA GLU A 290 25.91 -5.45 -8.03
C GLU A 290 26.36 -6.37 -6.90
N LEU A 291 26.51 -7.66 -7.20
CA LEU A 291 26.89 -8.68 -6.23
C LEU A 291 28.34 -8.54 -5.74
N VAL A 292 29.26 -8.14 -6.63
CA VAL A 292 30.65 -7.87 -6.24
C VAL A 292 30.74 -6.68 -5.28
N ASP A 293 29.92 -5.65 -5.48
CA ASP A 293 29.88 -4.50 -4.58
C ASP A 293 29.27 -4.85 -3.22
N ASP A 294 28.22 -5.67 -3.20
CA ASP A 294 27.69 -6.23 -1.95
C ASP A 294 28.75 -7.07 -1.23
N TYR A 295 29.48 -7.95 -1.94
CA TYR A 295 30.56 -8.75 -1.33
C TYR A 295 31.66 -7.88 -0.71
N ARG A 296 32.10 -6.83 -1.42
CA ARG A 296 33.12 -5.91 -0.93
C ARG A 296 32.68 -5.15 0.32
N THR A 297 31.40 -4.78 0.37
CA THR A 297 30.85 -3.96 1.46
C THR A 297 30.29 -4.79 2.62
N ALA A 298 30.03 -6.08 2.43
CA ALA A 298 29.51 -6.99 3.44
C ALA A 298 30.36 -7.05 4.72
N SER A 299 31.67 -6.92 4.57
CA SER A 299 32.64 -6.96 5.68
C SER A 299 32.99 -5.57 6.25
N VAL A 300 32.43 -4.50 5.66
CA VAL A 300 32.78 -3.11 6.01
C VAL A 300 31.69 -2.54 6.89
N GLU A 301 31.95 -2.40 8.18
CA GLU A 301 31.03 -1.68 9.07
C GLU A 301 30.91 -0.22 8.63
N LEU A 302 29.67 0.25 8.45
CA LEU A 302 29.35 1.58 7.94
C LEU A 302 28.78 2.44 9.06
N LEU A 303 29.39 3.59 9.26
CA LEU A 303 29.01 4.58 10.25
C LEU A 303 28.35 5.78 9.56
N PRO A 304 27.21 6.29 10.07
CA PRO A 304 26.60 7.49 9.53
C PRO A 304 27.49 8.70 9.85
N PHE A 305 27.71 9.57 8.86
CA PHE A 305 28.41 10.83 9.03
C PHE A 305 27.59 11.98 8.44
N ARG A 306 27.84 13.20 8.91
CA ARG A 306 27.17 14.41 8.42
C ARG A 306 28.15 15.40 7.81
N ARG A 307 27.85 15.91 6.62
CA ARG A 307 28.61 16.96 5.94
C ARG A 307 27.66 17.94 5.28
N ASN A 308 27.86 19.23 5.51
CA ASN A 308 27.02 20.31 4.96
C ASN A 308 25.51 20.12 5.26
N GLY A 309 25.18 19.58 6.44
CA GLY A 309 23.80 19.31 6.85
C GLY A 309 23.17 18.05 6.24
N LYS A 310 23.87 17.31 5.38
CA LYS A 310 23.40 16.05 4.78
C LYS A 310 24.12 14.85 5.37
N TRP A 311 23.45 13.70 5.37
CA TRP A 311 23.93 12.44 5.90
C TRP A 311 24.36 11.49 4.80
N GLY A 312 25.42 10.74 5.08
CA GLY A 312 25.96 9.65 4.26
C GLY A 312 26.62 8.61 5.16
N PHE A 313 27.38 7.68 4.58
CA PHE A 313 28.06 6.62 5.33
C PHE A 313 29.55 6.54 5.01
N MET A 314 30.34 6.27 6.03
CA MET A 314 31.79 6.02 5.93
C MET A 314 32.13 4.70 6.60
N ASP A 315 33.28 4.13 6.27
CA ASP A 315 33.77 2.95 6.96
C ASP A 315 34.46 3.29 8.30
N THR A 316 34.90 2.25 9.01
CA THR A 316 35.64 2.35 10.28
C THR A 316 37.07 2.88 10.13
N ASP A 317 37.54 3.16 8.91
CA ASP A 317 38.79 3.87 8.63
C ASP A 317 38.53 5.37 8.34
N GLY A 318 37.27 5.81 8.40
CA GLY A 318 36.85 7.19 8.14
C GLY A 318 36.74 7.53 6.65
N THR A 319 36.81 6.53 5.77
CA THR A 319 36.67 6.72 4.33
C THR A 319 35.21 6.76 3.94
N GLU A 320 34.80 7.82 3.25
CA GLU A 320 33.45 7.97 2.71
C GLU A 320 33.13 6.85 1.70
N ARG A 321 32.03 6.13 1.94
CA ARG A 321 31.53 5.04 1.10
C ARG A 321 30.24 5.40 0.39
N ILE A 322 29.35 6.11 1.09
CA ILE A 322 28.08 6.63 0.56
C ILE A 322 28.08 8.13 0.80
N LYS A 323 27.85 8.90 -0.27
CA LYS A 323 27.91 10.36 -0.23
C LYS A 323 26.88 10.94 0.73
N ALA A 324 27.22 12.08 1.32
CA ALA A 324 26.31 12.83 2.16
C ALA A 324 25.28 13.59 1.31
N GLU A 325 24.11 12.99 1.08
CA GLU A 325 23.03 13.55 0.25
C GLU A 325 21.63 13.47 0.87
N TYR A 326 21.46 12.70 1.95
CA TYR A 326 20.18 12.46 2.63
C TYR A 326 19.94 13.48 3.77
N ASP A 327 18.69 13.78 4.08
CA ASP A 327 18.34 14.67 5.20
C ASP A 327 18.52 13.99 6.56
N TRP A 328 18.33 12.67 6.61
CA TRP A 328 18.62 11.80 7.73
C TRP A 328 18.77 10.36 7.22
N VAL A 329 19.42 9.52 8.02
CA VAL A 329 19.63 8.10 7.73
C VAL A 329 19.52 7.29 9.02
N GLU A 330 19.07 6.05 8.91
CA GLU A 330 19.17 5.04 9.96
C GLU A 330 20.38 4.13 9.77
N SER A 331 20.71 3.33 10.78
CA SER A 331 21.80 2.36 10.68
C SER A 331 21.46 1.24 9.68
N PHE A 332 22.49 0.60 9.13
CA PHE A 332 22.29 -0.59 8.31
C PHE A 332 21.80 -1.77 9.17
N ILE A 333 20.61 -2.27 8.87
CA ILE A 333 20.03 -3.48 9.46
C ILE A 333 19.83 -4.50 8.35
N ASN A 334 20.38 -5.70 8.53
CA ASN A 334 20.35 -6.77 7.53
C ASN A 334 20.80 -6.32 6.13
N GLY A 335 21.74 -5.36 6.03
CA GLY A 335 22.32 -4.89 4.76
C GLY A 335 21.55 -3.81 3.99
N GLN A 336 20.46 -3.27 4.55
CA GLN A 336 19.82 -2.05 4.05
C GLN A 336 19.73 -0.98 5.15
N ALA A 337 19.68 0.28 4.76
CA ALA A 337 19.46 1.41 5.67
C ALA A 337 18.28 2.25 5.17
N ILE A 338 17.44 2.71 6.10
CA ILE A 338 16.35 3.64 5.79
C ILE A 338 16.93 5.04 5.64
N VAL A 339 16.49 5.76 4.60
CA VAL A 339 16.98 7.11 4.28
C VAL A 339 15.82 8.05 3.99
N GLY A 340 15.99 9.32 4.39
CA GLY A 340 15.00 10.37 4.19
C GLY A 340 15.48 11.48 3.26
N VAL A 341 14.57 11.95 2.39
CA VAL A 341 14.71 13.19 1.61
C VAL A 341 13.42 13.99 1.73
N GLY A 342 13.49 15.15 2.38
CA GLY A 342 12.30 15.89 2.81
C GLY A 342 11.43 15.05 3.75
N GLU A 343 10.15 14.90 3.41
CA GLU A 343 9.17 14.09 4.14
C GLU A 343 9.04 12.66 3.58
N ARG A 344 9.88 12.27 2.62
CA ARG A 344 9.80 10.96 1.96
C ARG A 344 10.93 10.04 2.41
N MET A 345 10.58 8.76 2.55
CA MET A 345 11.42 7.67 2.98
C MET A 345 11.59 6.63 1.88
N GLY A 346 12.75 5.98 1.89
CA GLY A 346 13.10 4.81 1.09
C GLY A 346 14.25 4.06 1.76
N THR A 347 14.85 3.11 1.06
CA THR A 347 16.01 2.37 1.57
C THR A 347 17.14 2.35 0.56
N ILE A 348 18.36 2.23 1.08
CA ILE A 348 19.57 1.99 0.30
C ILE A 348 20.25 0.70 0.75
N ASN A 349 20.96 0.04 -0.16
CA ASN A 349 21.88 -1.04 0.20
C ASN A 349 23.26 -0.49 0.62
N ARG A 350 24.19 -1.37 0.97
CA ARG A 350 25.55 -1.02 1.46
C ARG A 350 26.44 -0.35 0.41
N SER A 351 26.08 -0.41 -0.88
CA SER A 351 26.75 0.36 -1.93
C SER A 351 26.16 1.75 -2.16
N GLY A 352 25.07 2.08 -1.46
CA GLY A 352 24.36 3.36 -1.58
C GLY A 352 23.32 3.38 -2.70
N ARG A 353 23.02 2.24 -3.32
CA ARG A 353 21.95 2.13 -4.32
C ARG A 353 20.60 2.13 -3.61
N VAL A 354 19.69 2.98 -4.10
CA VAL A 354 18.28 2.96 -3.69
C VAL A 354 17.64 1.62 -4.05
N VAL A 355 17.10 0.93 -3.06
CA VAL A 355 16.40 -0.36 -3.21
C VAL A 355 14.89 -0.14 -3.12
N VAL A 356 14.41 0.42 -2.00
CA VAL A 356 13.04 0.94 -1.90
C VAL A 356 13.07 2.42 -2.31
N PRO A 357 12.32 2.85 -3.36
CA PRO A 357 12.32 4.24 -3.80
C PRO A 357 11.95 5.23 -2.69
N VAL A 358 12.59 6.41 -2.68
CA VAL A 358 12.34 7.47 -1.71
C VAL A 358 11.04 8.23 -2.07
N GLU A 359 9.90 7.57 -1.91
CA GLU A 359 8.58 8.11 -2.25
C GLU A 359 7.48 7.81 -1.21
N TYR A 360 7.80 7.06 -0.16
CA TYR A 360 6.87 6.67 0.89
C TYR A 360 6.86 7.71 2.01
N ASP A 361 5.74 7.82 2.72
CA ASP A 361 5.65 8.66 3.92
C ASP A 361 6.30 7.95 5.13
N GLU A 362 6.20 6.61 5.16
CA GLU A 362 6.84 5.75 6.14
C GLU A 362 7.38 4.47 5.47
N VAL A 363 8.56 4.03 5.89
CA VAL A 363 9.10 2.70 5.61
C VAL A 363 9.49 2.10 6.95
N ARG A 364 8.93 0.94 7.31
CA ARG A 364 9.32 0.21 8.52
C ARG A 364 10.54 -0.67 8.29
N GLU A 365 11.13 -1.15 9.37
CA GLU A 365 12.21 -2.13 9.29
C GLU A 365 11.76 -3.41 8.57
N PHE A 366 12.70 -4.06 7.89
CA PHE A 366 12.42 -5.33 7.22
C PHE A 366 12.25 -6.47 8.24
N ASN A 367 11.05 -7.04 8.28
CA ASN A 367 10.72 -8.24 9.03
C ASN A 367 10.41 -9.42 8.08
N GLU A 368 11.00 -10.58 8.34
CA GLU A 368 10.90 -11.80 7.50
C GLU A 368 11.18 -11.62 5.99
N GLY A 369 11.82 -10.51 5.58
CA GLY A 369 12.11 -10.20 4.18
C GLY A 369 11.10 -9.26 3.52
N THR A 370 10.24 -8.61 4.30
CA THR A 370 9.31 -7.57 3.85
C THR A 370 9.31 -6.38 4.78
N ALA A 371 9.03 -5.19 4.26
CA ALA A 371 8.85 -3.98 5.05
C ALA A 371 7.45 -3.41 4.80
N VAL A 372 6.74 -3.03 5.86
CA VAL A 372 5.49 -2.27 5.73
C VAL A 372 5.83 -0.84 5.28
N VAL A 373 5.08 -0.34 4.31
CA VAL A 373 5.26 1.00 3.75
C VAL A 373 3.94 1.76 3.74
N GLU A 374 4.01 3.07 3.97
CA GLU A 374 2.86 3.96 3.94
C GLU A 374 3.01 5.00 2.81
N ARG A 375 1.92 5.26 2.09
CA ARG A 375 1.80 6.44 1.23
C ARG A 375 0.38 6.98 1.24
N ASN A 376 0.23 8.27 1.49
CA ASN A 376 -1.04 8.99 1.55
C ASN A 376 -2.07 8.34 2.50
N GLY A 377 -1.65 7.89 3.69
CA GLY A 377 -2.53 7.26 4.67
C GLY A 377 -2.97 5.84 4.31
N ARG A 378 -2.26 5.17 3.40
CA ARG A 378 -2.53 3.79 3.00
C ARG A 378 -1.29 2.93 3.17
N PHE A 379 -1.48 1.77 3.79
CA PHE A 379 -0.44 0.80 4.06
C PHE A 379 -0.44 -0.32 3.02
N GLY A 380 0.77 -0.70 2.63
CA GLY A 380 1.10 -1.91 1.89
C GLY A 380 2.41 -2.48 2.45
N ALA A 381 2.98 -3.45 1.76
CA ALA A 381 4.30 -3.96 2.11
C ALA A 381 5.13 -4.17 0.85
N VAL A 382 6.45 -3.96 0.95
CA VAL A 382 7.44 -4.24 -0.09
C VAL A 382 8.33 -5.42 0.29
N ASP A 383 8.85 -6.15 -0.69
CA ASP A 383 9.94 -7.09 -0.43
C ASP A 383 11.28 -6.36 -0.33
N ARG A 384 12.34 -7.11 -0.01
CA ARG A 384 13.70 -6.60 0.05
C ARG A 384 14.23 -6.04 -1.26
N GLY A 385 13.63 -6.37 -2.40
CA GLY A 385 13.95 -5.78 -3.71
C GLY A 385 13.22 -4.46 -3.96
N GLY A 386 12.33 -4.03 -3.05
CA GLY A 386 11.50 -2.84 -3.18
C GLY A 386 10.19 -3.06 -3.94
N GLU A 387 9.85 -4.31 -4.27
CA GLU A 387 8.64 -4.65 -5.00
C GLU A 387 7.42 -4.67 -4.08
N LEU A 388 6.32 -4.02 -4.47
CA LEU A 388 5.09 -4.02 -3.67
C LEU A 388 4.48 -5.42 -3.62
N VAL A 389 4.54 -6.03 -2.45
CA VAL A 389 4.09 -7.39 -2.20
C VAL A 389 2.67 -7.46 -1.66
N VAL A 390 2.32 -6.54 -0.78
CA VAL A 390 0.95 -6.34 -0.29
C VAL A 390 0.46 -5.01 -0.86
N PRO A 391 -0.67 -4.99 -1.60
CA PRO A 391 -1.21 -3.77 -2.17
C PRO A 391 -1.44 -2.68 -1.12
N MET A 392 -1.17 -1.45 -1.52
CA MET A 392 -1.30 -0.27 -0.66
C MET A 392 -2.76 0.21 -0.61
N VAL A 393 -3.61 -0.54 0.08
CA VAL A 393 -5.06 -0.29 0.16
C VAL A 393 -5.59 -0.24 1.58
N PHE A 394 -4.81 -0.69 2.57
CA PHE A 394 -5.24 -0.83 3.95
C PHE A 394 -5.06 0.48 4.73
N THR A 395 -5.92 0.72 5.72
CA THR A 395 -5.77 1.84 6.68
C THR A 395 -4.82 1.49 7.83
N GLU A 396 -4.60 0.21 8.07
CA GLU A 396 -3.62 -0.33 9.02
C GLU A 396 -3.12 -1.68 8.50
N LEU A 397 -1.82 -1.92 8.65
CA LEU A 397 -1.18 -3.19 8.31
C LEU A 397 -0.08 -3.48 9.34
N GLY A 398 -0.16 -4.66 9.95
CA GLY A 398 0.90 -5.22 10.77
C GLY A 398 2.06 -5.76 9.93
N ASP A 399 3.18 -6.02 10.58
CA ASP A 399 4.29 -6.71 9.91
C ASP A 399 3.85 -8.11 9.48
N LEU A 400 4.36 -8.56 8.34
CA LEU A 400 4.20 -9.97 7.95
C LEU A 400 5.03 -10.82 8.90
N SER A 401 4.36 -11.74 9.59
CA SER A 401 5.02 -12.81 10.34
C SER A 401 4.37 -14.15 10.03
N GLU A 402 5.21 -15.16 9.79
CA GLU A 402 4.79 -16.48 9.33
C GLU A 402 3.88 -16.40 8.08
N GLY A 403 4.14 -15.42 7.21
CA GLY A 403 3.40 -15.19 5.96
C GLY A 403 2.00 -14.57 6.11
N LEU A 404 1.61 -14.13 7.31
CA LEU A 404 0.35 -13.41 7.57
C LEU A 404 0.63 -12.07 8.24
N ALA A 405 -0.18 -11.06 7.90
CA ALA A 405 -0.21 -9.76 8.57
C ALA A 405 -1.64 -9.44 8.97
N TYR A 406 -1.84 -8.83 10.14
CA TYR A 406 -3.15 -8.26 10.44
C TYR A 406 -3.38 -7.02 9.57
N ALA A 407 -4.62 -6.80 9.14
CA ALA A 407 -4.97 -5.65 8.31
C ALA A 407 -6.36 -5.12 8.69
N GLU A 408 -6.50 -3.80 8.71
CA GLU A 408 -7.79 -3.15 8.96
C GLU A 408 -8.61 -3.03 7.68
N ASP A 409 -9.86 -3.44 7.77
CA ASP A 409 -10.91 -3.14 6.81
C ASP A 409 -12.18 -2.68 7.55
N HIS A 410 -12.67 -1.48 7.23
CA HIS A 410 -13.86 -0.87 7.84
C HIS A 410 -13.88 -0.88 9.39
N GLY A 411 -12.73 -0.66 10.04
CA GLY A 411 -12.60 -0.59 11.50
C GLY A 411 -12.61 -1.95 12.21
N LYS A 412 -12.38 -3.04 11.46
CA LYS A 412 -12.14 -4.38 12.00
C LYS A 412 -10.83 -4.94 11.46
N LEU A 413 -10.15 -5.70 12.30
CA LEU A 413 -8.92 -6.39 11.96
C LEU A 413 -9.21 -7.82 11.52
N GLY A 414 -8.63 -8.18 10.38
CA GLY A 414 -8.51 -9.54 9.86
C GLY A 414 -7.06 -9.87 9.58
N TYR A 415 -6.79 -10.95 8.84
CA TYR A 415 -5.44 -11.27 8.41
C TYR A 415 -5.37 -11.49 6.90
N VAL A 416 -4.35 -10.92 6.29
CA VAL A 416 -4.01 -11.07 4.88
C VAL A 416 -2.70 -11.83 4.73
N ASN A 417 -2.54 -12.53 3.61
CA ASN A 417 -1.27 -13.13 3.26
C ASN A 417 -0.32 -12.10 2.62
N ALA A 418 0.88 -12.54 2.25
CA ALA A 418 1.88 -11.72 1.57
C ALA A 418 1.48 -11.16 0.19
N ARG A 419 0.25 -11.38 -0.28
CA ARG A 419 -0.33 -10.79 -1.49
C ARG A 419 -1.48 -9.82 -1.19
N GLY A 420 -1.79 -9.59 0.09
CA GLY A 420 -2.98 -8.85 0.50
C GLY A 420 -4.29 -9.63 0.34
N GLU A 421 -4.24 -10.94 0.07
CA GLU A 421 -5.45 -11.77 0.02
C GLU A 421 -5.92 -12.06 1.44
N VAL A 422 -7.19 -11.80 1.74
CA VAL A 422 -7.79 -12.07 3.06
C VAL A 422 -7.79 -13.57 3.33
N VAL A 423 -7.09 -13.99 4.38
CA VAL A 423 -7.06 -15.36 4.91
C VAL A 423 -8.02 -15.51 6.08
N ILE A 424 -8.11 -14.49 6.94
CA ILE A 424 -9.02 -14.46 8.08
C ILE A 424 -9.83 -13.17 7.95
N ALA A 425 -11.15 -13.31 7.88
CA ALA A 425 -12.06 -12.18 7.67
C ALA A 425 -11.91 -11.12 8.79
N PRO A 426 -12.05 -9.82 8.45
CA PRO A 426 -11.95 -8.74 9.42
C PRO A 426 -13.17 -8.74 10.35
N VAL A 427 -12.98 -9.22 11.58
CA VAL A 427 -14.04 -9.33 12.61
C VAL A 427 -13.58 -8.90 14.00
N TYR A 428 -12.28 -8.75 14.21
CA TYR A 428 -11.70 -8.43 15.52
C TYR A 428 -11.55 -6.92 15.70
N GLU A 429 -11.56 -6.44 16.92
CA GLU A 429 -11.19 -5.05 17.23
C GLU A 429 -9.69 -4.91 17.50
N GLU A 430 -9.03 -5.99 17.92
CA GLU A 430 -7.60 -6.03 18.22
C GLU A 430 -6.99 -7.33 17.68
N ALA A 431 -5.77 -7.25 17.14
CA ALA A 431 -5.06 -8.39 16.59
C ALA A 431 -3.54 -8.21 16.76
N ALA A 432 -2.86 -9.29 17.16
CA ALA A 432 -1.40 -9.35 17.23
C ALA A 432 -0.82 -10.13 16.04
N ALA A 433 0.49 -10.02 15.82
CA ALA A 433 1.20 -10.82 14.83
C ALA A 433 1.14 -12.33 15.15
N PHE A 434 1.33 -13.16 14.13
CA PHE A 434 1.42 -14.61 14.31
C PHE A 434 2.81 -15.00 14.83
N HIS A 435 2.85 -15.79 15.90
CA HIS A 435 4.06 -16.42 16.41
C HIS A 435 3.79 -17.87 16.80
N ARG A 436 4.57 -18.81 16.26
CA ARG A 436 4.39 -20.26 16.41
C ARG A 436 2.99 -20.74 16.03
N ASP A 437 2.50 -20.28 14.87
CA ASP A 437 1.17 -20.53 14.33
C ASP A 437 0.02 -20.06 15.24
N ARG A 438 0.25 -19.08 16.13
CA ARG A 438 -0.75 -18.51 17.04
C ARG A 438 -0.76 -16.99 16.99
N ALA A 439 -1.95 -16.42 17.06
CA ALA A 439 -2.12 -14.97 17.22
C ALA A 439 -3.16 -14.67 18.29
N VAL A 440 -2.89 -13.65 19.10
CA VAL A 440 -3.86 -13.11 20.06
C VAL A 440 -4.81 -12.18 19.33
N VAL A 441 -6.11 -12.33 19.58
CA VAL A 441 -7.15 -11.48 19.01
C VAL A 441 -8.14 -11.05 20.08
N GLY A 442 -8.63 -9.83 19.96
CA GLY A 442 -9.62 -9.22 20.83
C GLY A 442 -10.97 -9.08 20.12
N HIS A 443 -12.03 -9.54 20.79
CA HIS A 443 -13.40 -9.23 20.39
C HIS A 443 -14.24 -8.76 21.56
N GLN A 444 -14.89 -7.60 21.45
CA GLN A 444 -15.76 -7.02 22.49
C GLN A 444 -15.07 -6.91 23.87
N GLY A 445 -13.77 -6.57 23.89
CA GLY A 445 -12.98 -6.44 25.12
C GLY A 445 -12.61 -7.77 25.79
N ARG A 446 -12.75 -8.90 25.09
CA ARG A 446 -12.25 -10.21 25.55
C ARG A 446 -11.24 -10.76 24.55
N TYR A 447 -10.20 -11.38 25.08
CA TYR A 447 -9.07 -11.89 24.32
C TYR A 447 -9.08 -13.40 24.26
N GLY A 448 -8.62 -13.92 23.14
CA GLY A 448 -8.42 -15.34 22.88
C GLY A 448 -7.28 -15.52 21.88
N VAL A 449 -7.14 -16.74 21.39
CA VAL A 449 -6.04 -17.11 20.49
C VAL A 449 -6.60 -17.88 19.32
N ILE A 450 -6.16 -17.53 18.11
CA ILE A 450 -6.52 -18.22 16.88
C ILE A 450 -5.30 -18.92 16.26
N GLY A 451 -5.57 -19.96 15.48
CA GLY A 451 -4.60 -20.54 14.57
C GLY A 451 -4.62 -19.86 13.20
N ARG A 452 -3.69 -20.25 12.32
CA ARG A 452 -3.48 -19.60 10.99
C ARG A 452 -4.65 -19.69 10.01
N SER A 453 -5.61 -20.59 10.24
CA SER A 453 -6.86 -20.62 9.45
C SER A 453 -8.01 -19.85 10.11
N GLY A 454 -7.75 -19.13 11.20
CA GLY A 454 -8.74 -18.37 11.96
C GLY A 454 -9.54 -19.20 12.96
N GLN A 455 -9.22 -20.49 13.12
CA GLN A 455 -9.85 -21.33 14.12
C GLN A 455 -9.50 -20.85 15.53
N VAL A 456 -10.50 -20.68 16.39
CA VAL A 456 -10.30 -20.32 17.80
C VAL A 456 -9.69 -21.52 18.53
N VAL A 457 -8.46 -21.34 19.03
CA VAL A 457 -7.71 -22.32 19.83
C VAL A 457 -7.93 -22.06 21.32
N VAL A 458 -7.92 -20.78 21.70
CA VAL A 458 -8.26 -20.32 23.06
C VAL A 458 -9.50 -19.44 22.96
N PRO A 459 -10.62 -19.77 23.62
CA PRO A 459 -11.84 -18.98 23.56
C PRO A 459 -11.60 -17.53 23.98
N LEU A 460 -12.33 -16.60 23.35
CA LEU A 460 -12.27 -15.17 23.64
C LEU A 460 -13.04 -14.86 24.94
N GLU A 461 -12.48 -15.29 26.06
CA GLU A 461 -13.08 -15.16 27.39
C GLU A 461 -12.10 -14.63 28.42
N TYR A 462 -10.95 -14.08 28.02
CA TYR A 462 -9.93 -13.56 28.94
C TYR A 462 -9.92 -12.03 28.92
N GLU A 463 -9.50 -11.43 30.04
CA GLU A 463 -9.29 -9.97 30.13
C GLU A 463 -8.05 -9.54 29.35
N TRP A 464 -7.03 -10.41 29.26
CA TRP A 464 -5.90 -10.31 28.34
C TRP A 464 -5.20 -11.67 28.22
N VAL A 465 -4.48 -11.85 27.11
CA VAL A 465 -3.57 -12.97 26.85
C VAL A 465 -2.29 -12.39 26.26
N GLU A 466 -1.13 -12.77 26.78
CA GLU A 466 0.15 -12.17 26.37
C GLU A 466 0.64 -12.64 24.99
N GLY A 467 0.32 -13.88 24.60
CA GLY A 467 0.92 -14.54 23.43
C GLY A 467 2.00 -15.57 23.80
N PHE A 468 2.58 -16.24 22.79
CA PHE A 468 3.41 -17.45 22.97
C PHE A 468 4.86 -17.30 22.49
N GLU A 469 5.34 -16.07 22.35
CA GLU A 469 6.71 -15.76 21.91
C GLU A 469 7.75 -16.40 22.84
N HIS A 470 7.52 -16.33 24.15
CA HIS A 470 8.48 -16.73 25.18
C HIS A 470 8.15 -18.03 25.94
N GLY A 471 7.19 -18.84 25.44
CA GLY A 471 6.81 -20.11 26.06
C GLY A 471 5.32 -20.20 26.36
N PRO A 472 4.92 -20.84 27.48
CA PRO A 472 3.53 -20.75 27.96
C PRO A 472 3.08 -19.31 28.10
N SER A 473 1.86 -19.02 27.68
CA SER A 473 1.33 -17.66 27.72
C SER A 473 0.70 -17.37 29.07
N ARG A 474 0.92 -16.16 29.59
CA ARG A 474 0.16 -15.64 30.71
C ARG A 474 -1.21 -15.19 30.23
N MET A 475 -2.21 -15.40 31.08
CA MET A 475 -3.56 -14.87 30.87
C MET A 475 -4.16 -14.37 32.16
N ARG A 476 -5.14 -13.48 32.02
CA ARG A 476 -5.94 -12.99 33.13
C ARG A 476 -7.42 -13.28 32.95
N LYS A 477 -8.03 -13.81 34.00
CA LYS A 477 -9.46 -14.09 34.10
C LYS A 477 -9.94 -13.71 35.51
N ASP A 478 -11.03 -12.95 35.59
CA ASP A 478 -11.65 -12.52 36.85
C ASP A 478 -10.66 -11.83 37.80
N GLY A 479 -9.80 -10.96 37.24
CA GLY A 479 -8.76 -10.25 38.00
C GLY A 479 -7.56 -11.10 38.47
N ARG A 480 -7.49 -12.38 38.11
CA ARG A 480 -6.42 -13.31 38.53
C ARG A 480 -5.62 -13.81 37.33
N THR A 481 -4.34 -14.09 37.56
CA THR A 481 -3.39 -14.50 36.52
C THR A 481 -3.12 -15.99 36.58
N GLY A 482 -3.04 -16.63 35.42
CA GLY A 482 -2.69 -18.05 35.24
C GLY A 482 -1.80 -18.26 34.01
N LEU A 483 -1.56 -19.52 33.66
CA LEU A 483 -0.73 -19.92 32.52
C LEU A 483 -1.48 -20.86 31.60
N LEU A 484 -1.25 -20.71 30.29
CA LEU A 484 -1.80 -21.59 29.27
C LEU A 484 -0.74 -22.07 28.28
N ALA A 485 -0.91 -23.30 27.79
CA ALA A 485 -0.13 -23.86 26.70
C ALA A 485 -0.61 -23.30 25.34
N PRO A 486 0.21 -23.36 24.28
CA PRO A 486 -0.17 -22.93 22.92
C PRO A 486 -1.43 -23.61 22.34
N GLN A 487 -1.80 -24.78 22.85
CA GLN A 487 -3.01 -25.51 22.47
C GLN A 487 -4.24 -25.12 23.29
N GLY A 488 -4.11 -24.17 24.22
CA GLY A 488 -5.18 -23.69 25.09
C GLY A 488 -5.38 -24.48 26.38
N THR A 489 -4.53 -25.48 26.65
CA THR A 489 -4.53 -26.18 27.94
C THR A 489 -4.13 -25.24 29.06
N ILE A 490 -4.94 -25.12 30.11
CA ILE A 490 -4.57 -24.40 31.33
C ILE A 490 -3.46 -25.20 32.04
N LEU A 491 -2.29 -24.59 32.18
CA LEU A 491 -1.14 -25.16 32.89
C LEU A 491 -1.12 -24.71 34.36
N LEU A 492 -1.56 -23.48 34.62
CA LEU A 492 -1.75 -22.93 35.95
C LEU A 492 -3.08 -22.18 35.99
N GLU A 493 -3.97 -22.58 36.88
CA GLU A 493 -5.29 -21.97 37.05
C GLU A 493 -5.18 -20.46 37.35
N PRO A 494 -6.06 -19.60 36.80
CA PRO A 494 -6.05 -18.16 37.05
C PRO A 494 -6.60 -17.85 38.44
N LYS A 495 -5.79 -18.10 39.47
CA LYS A 495 -6.14 -17.86 40.88
C LYS A 495 -5.10 -17.01 41.60
N HIS A 496 -4.01 -16.68 40.91
CA HIS A 496 -2.86 -15.99 41.47
C HIS A 496 -2.98 -14.48 41.24
N ASP A 497 -2.44 -13.68 42.15
CA ASP A 497 -2.47 -12.21 42.01
C ASP A 497 -1.54 -11.76 40.89
N HIS A 498 -0.41 -12.48 40.71
CA HIS A 498 0.56 -12.21 39.66
C HIS A 498 1.30 -13.49 39.25
N VAL A 499 1.62 -13.59 37.95
CA VAL A 499 2.57 -14.55 37.40
C VAL A 499 3.61 -13.78 36.58
N GLY A 500 4.88 -13.93 36.95
CA GLY A 500 6.02 -13.28 36.31
C GLY A 500 6.33 -13.88 34.93
N ALA A 501 7.26 -13.26 34.21
CA ALA A 501 7.75 -13.83 32.95
C ALA A 501 8.60 -15.07 33.22
N PHE A 502 8.77 -15.92 32.20
CA PHE A 502 9.67 -17.07 32.32
C PHE A 502 11.12 -16.64 32.16
N HIS A 503 11.93 -16.93 33.17
CA HIS A 503 13.37 -16.79 33.16
C HIS A 503 14.01 -18.06 33.70
N ASP A 504 15.06 -18.57 33.05
CA ASP A 504 15.71 -19.83 33.42
C ASP A 504 14.74 -21.04 33.55
N GLY A 505 13.61 -20.98 32.81
CA GLY A 505 12.57 -22.01 32.81
C GLY A 505 11.59 -21.94 33.99
N LEU A 506 11.67 -20.90 34.84
CA LEU A 506 10.80 -20.68 35.99
C LEU A 506 10.07 -19.33 35.90
N ALA A 507 8.87 -19.26 36.46
CA ALA A 507 8.09 -18.02 36.60
C ALA A 507 7.67 -17.80 38.05
N LEU A 508 7.79 -16.57 38.54
CA LEU A 508 7.31 -16.15 39.85
C LEU A 508 5.79 -16.28 39.92
N VAL A 509 5.25 -16.81 41.02
CA VAL A 509 3.81 -16.87 41.28
C VAL A 509 3.49 -16.28 42.64
N VAL A 510 2.71 -15.19 42.64
CA VAL A 510 2.31 -14.46 43.85
C VAL A 510 0.86 -14.77 44.19
N THR A 511 0.59 -15.08 45.46
CA THR A 511 -0.76 -15.31 45.98
C THR A 511 -0.85 -14.83 47.42
N GLY A 512 -1.58 -13.74 47.63
CA GLY A 512 -1.62 -13.03 48.90
C GLY A 512 -0.24 -12.50 49.26
N ASP A 513 0.23 -12.86 50.45
CA ASP A 513 1.54 -12.51 51.01
C ASP A 513 2.60 -13.59 50.76
N ARG A 514 2.35 -14.52 49.83
CA ARG A 514 3.24 -15.65 49.52
C ARG A 514 3.66 -15.69 48.06
N CYS A 515 4.90 -16.10 47.82
CA CYS A 515 5.40 -16.38 46.48
C CYS A 515 6.21 -17.67 46.40
N GLY A 516 6.24 -18.24 45.21
CA GLY A 516 7.00 -19.43 44.81
C GLY A 516 7.20 -19.43 43.29
N TYR A 517 7.66 -20.53 42.73
CA TYR A 517 8.04 -20.61 41.31
C TYR A 517 7.54 -21.86 40.63
N VAL A 518 6.97 -21.68 39.44
CA VAL A 518 6.49 -22.76 38.57
C VAL A 518 7.38 -22.94 37.36
N ASP A 519 7.49 -24.18 36.87
CA ASP A 519 8.11 -24.48 35.59
C ASP A 519 7.16 -24.20 34.40
N THR A 520 7.65 -24.42 33.18
CA THR A 520 6.89 -24.25 31.94
C THR A 520 5.72 -25.23 31.76
N THR A 521 5.57 -26.21 32.65
CA THR A 521 4.40 -27.09 32.71
C THR A 521 3.35 -26.61 33.71
N GLY A 522 3.61 -25.51 34.41
CA GLY A 522 2.74 -24.95 35.46
C GLY A 522 2.93 -25.64 36.82
N ARG A 523 3.92 -26.51 36.97
CA ARG A 523 4.19 -27.21 38.23
C ARG A 523 5.11 -26.38 39.12
N PHE A 524 4.74 -26.23 40.39
CA PHE A 524 5.64 -25.62 41.38
C PHE A 524 6.91 -26.46 41.56
N VAL A 525 8.04 -25.90 41.14
CA VAL A 525 9.39 -26.41 41.44
C VAL A 525 9.82 -25.93 42.82
N ILE A 526 9.42 -24.70 43.16
CA ILE A 526 9.63 -24.07 44.46
C ILE A 526 8.26 -23.71 45.00
N ALA A 527 7.86 -24.33 46.11
CA ALA A 527 6.56 -24.06 46.73
C ALA A 527 6.43 -22.59 47.17
N GLN A 528 5.20 -22.14 47.43
CA GLN A 528 4.90 -20.76 47.83
C GLN A 528 5.28 -20.49 49.31
N ASP A 529 6.56 -20.69 49.62
CA ASP A 529 7.13 -20.67 50.96
C ASP A 529 7.82 -19.35 51.31
N TYR A 530 7.94 -18.43 50.36
CA TYR A 530 8.55 -17.12 50.55
C TYR A 530 7.50 -16.03 50.77
N GLU A 531 7.90 -14.99 51.48
CA GLU A 531 7.07 -13.80 51.69
C GLU A 531 7.05 -12.95 50.41
N ALA A 532 5.85 -12.61 49.93
CA ALA A 532 5.65 -11.70 48.83
C ALA A 532 5.46 -10.27 49.35
N ALA A 533 6.49 -9.43 49.21
CA ALA A 533 6.32 -8.00 49.37
C ALA A 533 5.41 -7.44 48.26
N GLN A 534 4.84 -6.25 48.49
CA GLN A 534 3.93 -5.60 47.54
C GLN A 534 4.57 -5.39 46.15
N ASP A 535 5.89 -5.20 46.12
CA ASP A 535 6.70 -4.95 44.92
C ASP A 535 7.50 -6.17 44.45
N VAL A 536 7.23 -7.38 44.97
CA VAL A 536 7.99 -8.60 44.64
C VAL A 536 8.06 -8.88 43.14
N ALA A 537 7.04 -8.48 42.38
CA ALA A 537 7.01 -8.63 40.93
C ALA A 537 8.08 -7.81 40.19
N SER A 538 8.73 -6.84 40.86
CA SER A 538 9.78 -6.00 40.26
C SER A 538 11.21 -6.54 40.45
N TRP A 539 11.40 -7.50 41.37
CA TRP A 539 12.73 -8.02 41.72
C TRP A 539 12.80 -9.53 41.98
N GLY A 540 11.65 -10.21 42.10
CA GLY A 540 11.58 -11.62 42.49
C GLY A 540 11.69 -12.62 41.34
N ASP A 541 11.77 -12.17 40.08
CA ASP A 541 11.96 -13.07 38.95
C ASP A 541 13.37 -13.69 38.94
N PHE A 542 13.51 -14.86 38.32
CA PHE A 542 14.82 -15.48 38.13
C PHE A 542 15.66 -14.68 37.14
N VAL A 543 16.94 -14.52 37.42
CA VAL A 543 17.93 -13.93 36.50
C VAL A 543 19.24 -14.70 36.63
N HIS A 544 19.69 -15.30 35.52
CA HIS A 544 20.93 -16.10 35.44
C HIS A 544 21.03 -17.19 36.51
N GLY A 545 19.93 -17.92 36.72
CA GLY A 545 19.85 -19.08 37.60
C GLY A 545 19.63 -18.76 39.08
N HIS A 546 19.38 -17.50 39.42
CA HIS A 546 19.17 -17.05 40.79
C HIS A 546 17.93 -16.17 40.92
N ALA A 547 17.30 -16.16 42.10
CA ALA A 547 16.20 -15.27 42.41
C ALA A 547 16.34 -14.68 43.82
N GLU A 548 15.99 -13.40 43.95
CA GLU A 548 15.88 -12.73 45.24
C GLU A 548 14.57 -13.16 45.93
N VAL A 549 14.65 -13.54 47.21
CA VAL A 549 13.46 -13.95 47.98
C VAL A 549 13.52 -13.45 49.43
N GLN A 550 12.36 -13.39 50.07
CA GLN A 550 12.22 -12.92 51.46
C GLN A 550 11.69 -14.04 52.38
N GLN A 551 12.33 -14.19 53.54
CA GLN A 551 11.88 -15.07 54.61
C GLN A 551 12.19 -14.47 55.98
N GLY A 552 11.18 -14.40 56.86
CA GLY A 552 11.32 -13.82 58.19
C GLY A 552 11.66 -12.33 58.18
N GLY A 553 11.16 -11.59 57.18
CA GLY A 553 11.48 -10.17 57.00
C GLY A 553 12.94 -9.88 56.63
N LYS A 554 13.69 -10.89 56.15
CA LYS A 554 15.08 -10.76 55.66
C LYS A 554 15.18 -11.24 54.22
N ARG A 555 16.02 -10.57 53.44
CA ARG A 555 16.25 -10.93 52.03
C ARG A 555 17.45 -11.85 51.88
N GLY A 556 17.39 -12.70 50.86
CA GLY A 556 18.43 -13.64 50.45
C GLY A 556 18.26 -14.01 48.98
N VAL A 557 19.12 -14.91 48.50
CA VAL A 557 19.13 -15.36 47.10
C VAL A 557 19.09 -16.88 47.08
N ILE A 558 18.24 -17.42 46.21
CA ILE A 558 18.12 -18.86 45.96
C ILE A 558 18.50 -19.20 44.52
N GLY A 559 18.92 -20.44 44.29
CA GLY A 559 19.07 -21.00 42.95
C GLY A 559 17.81 -21.72 42.46
N THR A 560 17.86 -22.22 41.23
CA THR A 560 16.70 -22.82 40.51
C THR A 560 16.16 -24.11 41.15
N ARG A 561 16.91 -24.75 42.04
CA ARG A 561 16.48 -25.94 42.81
C ARG A 561 16.21 -25.62 44.27
N ASN A 562 15.94 -24.35 44.58
CA ASN A 562 15.71 -23.82 45.92
C ASN A 562 16.93 -23.96 46.86
N GLU A 563 18.13 -24.10 46.30
CA GLU A 563 19.37 -24.02 47.06
C GLU A 563 19.61 -22.60 47.55
N ARG A 564 20.03 -22.44 48.80
CA ARG A 564 20.31 -21.11 49.38
C ARG A 564 21.71 -20.66 48.97
N VAL A 565 21.79 -19.59 48.18
CA VAL A 565 23.05 -18.99 47.70
C VAL A 565 23.49 -17.86 48.63
N VAL A 566 22.57 -16.93 48.93
CA VAL A 566 22.79 -15.86 49.91
C VAL A 566 21.81 -16.04 51.08
N PRO A 567 22.30 -16.12 52.34
CA PRO A 567 21.45 -16.40 53.50
C PRO A 567 20.49 -15.25 53.85
N PHE A 568 19.33 -15.59 54.44
CA PHE A 568 18.27 -14.66 54.87
C PHE A 568 18.66 -13.85 56.13
N GLN A 569 19.64 -12.98 56.01
CA GLN A 569 20.12 -12.13 57.11
C GLN A 569 20.26 -10.65 56.73
N TYR A 570 20.06 -10.33 55.46
CA TYR A 570 20.27 -8.97 54.94
C TYR A 570 18.97 -8.17 54.97
N VAL A 571 19.13 -6.86 55.07
CA VAL A 571 18.00 -5.93 54.91
C VAL A 571 17.52 -5.95 53.46
N ASP A 572 18.48 -6.11 52.54
CA ASP A 572 18.28 -6.04 51.11
C ASP A 572 19.37 -6.86 50.43
N VAL A 573 19.11 -7.38 49.24
CA VAL A 573 20.12 -7.95 48.32
C VAL A 573 20.04 -7.20 46.98
N GLY A 574 20.96 -7.40 46.05
CA GLY A 574 20.83 -6.86 44.70
C GLY A 574 21.01 -7.99 43.70
N GLY A 575 21.06 -7.63 42.42
CA GLY A 575 20.98 -8.58 41.35
C GLY A 575 22.12 -9.58 41.32
N THR A 576 21.85 -10.64 40.60
CA THR A 576 22.55 -11.93 40.69
C THR A 576 23.50 -12.15 39.52
N ASN A 577 23.91 -11.06 38.87
CA ASN A 577 24.73 -11.07 37.66
C ASN A 577 26.20 -11.23 38.04
N GLY A 578 26.76 -12.43 37.85
CA GLY A 578 28.19 -12.66 38.01
C GLY A 578 28.62 -13.18 39.39
N PRO A 579 29.90 -13.08 39.75
CA PRO A 579 30.48 -13.80 40.89
C PRO A 579 30.22 -13.14 42.25
N LEU A 580 29.70 -11.91 42.27
CA LEU A 580 29.46 -11.13 43.48
C LEU A 580 27.99 -10.70 43.56
N PHE A 581 27.42 -10.79 44.75
CA PHE A 581 26.04 -10.43 45.05
C PHE A 581 26.02 -9.18 45.92
N PRO A 582 25.38 -8.08 45.48
CA PRO A 582 25.17 -6.92 46.33
C PRO A 582 24.34 -7.30 47.55
N VAL A 583 24.74 -6.83 48.73
CA VAL A 583 24.00 -7.06 49.97
C VAL A 583 23.96 -5.81 50.83
N LYS A 584 22.80 -5.53 51.42
CA LYS A 584 22.62 -4.40 52.33
C LYS A 584 22.57 -4.86 53.77
N LYS A 585 23.54 -4.38 54.54
CA LYS A 585 23.61 -4.60 55.99
C LYS A 585 23.38 -3.27 56.69
N LYS A 586 22.33 -3.21 57.52
CA LYS A 586 21.82 -1.94 58.09
C LYS A 586 21.41 -0.98 56.97
N SER A 587 22.12 0.13 56.80
CA SER A 587 21.83 1.15 55.78
C SER A 587 22.82 1.18 54.62
N LYS A 588 23.86 0.35 54.63
CA LYS A 588 24.94 0.38 53.64
C LYS A 588 25.01 -0.91 52.84
N TRP A 589 25.47 -0.78 51.60
CA TRP A 589 25.67 -1.85 50.64
C TRP A 589 27.14 -2.30 50.58
N GLY A 590 27.32 -3.59 50.40
CA GLY A 590 28.59 -4.28 50.14
C GLY A 590 28.36 -5.45 49.19
N PHE A 591 29.33 -6.36 49.10
CA PHE A 591 29.26 -7.51 48.20
C PHE A 591 29.65 -8.80 48.92
N VAL A 592 28.96 -9.89 48.62
CA VAL A 592 29.33 -11.26 49.03
C VAL A 592 29.64 -12.12 47.81
N ASP A 593 30.43 -13.17 48.00
CA ASP A 593 30.61 -14.21 46.97
C ASP A 593 29.43 -15.20 46.94
N ALA A 594 29.44 -16.14 46.00
CA ALA A 594 28.43 -17.20 45.87
C ALA A 594 28.36 -18.17 47.07
N ARG A 595 29.29 -18.09 48.03
CA ARG A 595 29.25 -18.84 49.29
C ARG A 595 28.66 -18.01 50.43
N GLY A 596 28.24 -16.77 50.15
CA GLY A 596 27.77 -15.80 51.14
C GLY A 596 28.89 -15.16 51.97
N THR A 597 30.15 -15.31 51.56
CA THR A 597 31.31 -14.71 52.25
C THR A 597 31.41 -13.23 51.87
N MET A 598 31.59 -12.35 52.85
CA MET A 598 31.78 -10.92 52.60
C MET A 598 33.09 -10.67 51.82
N VAL A 599 32.98 -10.06 50.64
CA VAL A 599 34.10 -9.67 49.77
C VAL A 599 34.39 -8.18 49.90
N VAL A 600 33.33 -7.36 49.92
CA VAL A 600 33.43 -5.92 50.13
C VAL A 600 32.50 -5.52 51.27
N GLU A 601 33.08 -5.04 52.36
CA GLU A 601 32.30 -4.59 53.53
C GLU A 601 31.26 -3.53 53.16
N ALA A 602 30.14 -3.56 53.89
CA ALA A 602 29.01 -2.68 53.65
C ALA A 602 29.36 -1.20 53.95
N LYS A 603 29.73 -0.45 52.91
CA LYS A 603 30.19 0.95 53.01
C LYS A 603 29.52 1.91 52.01
N TYR A 604 28.90 1.39 50.94
CA TYR A 604 28.28 2.19 49.89
C TYR A 604 26.84 2.58 50.23
N ASP A 605 26.38 3.74 49.77
CA ASP A 605 24.97 4.18 49.89
C ASP A 605 24.08 3.48 48.86
N GLN A 606 24.63 3.19 47.68
CA GLN A 606 23.96 2.53 46.57
C GLN A 606 24.94 1.59 45.87
N VAL A 607 24.43 0.48 45.33
CA VAL A 607 25.15 -0.46 44.49
C VAL A 607 24.21 -0.91 43.38
N TRP A 608 24.74 -1.05 42.17
CA TRP A 608 24.06 -1.66 41.03
C TRP A 608 24.71 -3.00 40.70
N ASP A 609 24.02 -3.78 39.89
CA ASP A 609 24.46 -5.11 39.48
C ASP A 609 25.73 -5.05 38.64
N LEU A 610 26.43 -6.19 38.58
CA LEU A 610 27.55 -6.34 37.67
C LEU A 610 27.05 -6.49 36.22
N VAL A 611 27.56 -5.62 35.35
CA VAL A 611 27.36 -5.65 33.91
C VAL A 611 28.76 -5.63 33.26
N ASP A 612 29.04 -6.52 32.31
CA ASP A 612 30.36 -6.68 31.69
C ASP A 612 31.54 -6.75 32.70
N GLY A 613 31.30 -7.33 33.88
CA GLY A 613 32.31 -7.49 34.92
C GLY A 613 32.54 -6.26 35.82
N LEU A 614 31.71 -5.21 35.72
CA LEU A 614 31.80 -3.98 36.50
C LEU A 614 30.46 -3.67 37.18
N ALA A 615 30.49 -3.28 38.46
CA ALA A 615 29.33 -2.81 39.20
C ALA A 615 29.50 -1.34 39.61
N ARG A 616 28.46 -0.53 39.39
CA ARG A 616 28.45 0.86 39.86
C ARG A 616 28.21 0.89 41.36
N VAL A 617 28.87 1.83 42.05
CA VAL A 617 28.74 2.02 43.49
C VAL A 617 28.63 3.51 43.81
N GLY A 618 27.86 3.87 44.84
CA GLY A 618 27.57 5.25 45.17
C GLY A 618 27.85 5.60 46.63
N VAL A 619 28.36 6.82 46.86
CA VAL A 619 28.51 7.42 48.20
C VAL A 619 28.17 8.91 48.12
N GLY A 620 27.26 9.38 48.96
CA GLY A 620 26.92 10.80 49.04
C GLY A 620 26.43 11.43 47.73
N GLY A 621 25.77 10.64 46.87
CA GLY A 621 25.27 11.09 45.55
C GLY A 621 26.31 11.08 44.43
N LEU A 622 27.56 10.70 44.72
CA LEU A 622 28.59 10.46 43.71
C LEU A 622 28.70 8.97 43.39
N LEU A 623 29.20 8.67 42.19
CA LEU A 623 29.29 7.34 41.60
C LEU A 623 30.74 6.97 41.28
N GLY A 624 31.05 5.70 41.51
CA GLY A 624 32.28 5.00 41.11
C GLY A 624 31.93 3.59 40.64
N ALA A 625 32.94 2.74 40.49
CA ALA A 625 32.74 1.36 40.07
C ALA A 625 33.74 0.40 40.71
N VAL A 626 33.29 -0.82 40.96
CA VAL A 626 34.10 -1.97 41.37
C VAL A 626 34.08 -3.04 40.28
N ASP A 627 35.13 -3.83 40.20
CA ASP A 627 35.18 -5.00 39.32
C ASP A 627 34.57 -6.25 39.95
N SER A 628 34.53 -7.34 39.18
CA SER A 628 34.07 -8.68 39.59
C SER A 628 34.85 -9.34 40.73
N THR A 629 35.97 -8.75 41.17
CA THR A 629 36.71 -9.17 42.36
C THR A 629 36.38 -8.33 43.59
N GLY A 630 35.58 -7.28 43.42
CA GLY A 630 35.23 -6.30 44.46
C GLY A 630 36.26 -5.18 44.60
N LYS A 631 37.25 -5.10 43.70
CA LYS A 631 38.25 -4.05 43.69
C LYS A 631 37.64 -2.78 43.09
N GLU A 632 37.80 -1.66 43.77
CA GLU A 632 37.44 -0.35 43.22
C GLU A 632 38.36 0.00 42.03
N VAL A 633 37.75 0.16 40.85
CA VAL A 633 38.45 0.51 39.61
C VAL A 633 38.19 1.96 39.21
N VAL A 634 36.98 2.48 39.45
CA VAL A 634 36.65 3.91 39.26
C VAL A 634 36.32 4.51 40.64
N PRO A 635 37.08 5.51 41.12
CA PRO A 635 36.79 6.17 42.38
C PRO A 635 35.40 6.81 42.39
N VAL A 636 34.80 6.92 43.58
CA VAL A 636 33.50 7.55 43.77
C VAL A 636 33.61 9.08 43.64
N SER A 637 33.54 9.58 42.40
CA SER A 637 33.74 10.99 42.08
C SER A 637 32.83 11.53 40.96
N ASN A 638 32.11 10.65 40.25
CA ASN A 638 31.25 11.04 39.11
C ASN A 638 29.85 11.43 39.59
N THR A 639 29.21 12.39 38.95
CA THR A 639 27.77 12.66 39.20
C THR A 639 26.88 11.79 38.32
N VAL A 640 27.40 11.28 37.19
CA VAL A 640 26.72 10.35 36.29
C VAL A 640 27.70 9.25 35.86
N LEU A 641 27.24 8.00 35.88
CA LEU A 641 27.98 6.85 35.40
C LEU A 641 26.96 5.82 34.89
N ALA A 642 27.04 5.47 33.60
CA ALA A 642 26.20 4.46 32.98
C ALA A 642 26.72 3.05 33.27
N ASP A 643 25.85 2.04 33.11
CA ASP A 643 26.27 0.64 33.17
C ASP A 643 27.33 0.35 32.11
N ALA A 644 28.17 -0.65 32.38
CA ALA A 644 29.25 -0.98 31.48
C ALA A 644 28.71 -1.59 30.19
N GLN A 645 29.35 -1.25 29.08
CA GLN A 645 29.06 -1.81 27.76
C GLN A 645 30.38 -2.01 27.01
N TYR A 646 30.55 -3.18 26.40
CA TYR A 646 31.80 -3.59 25.76
C TYR A 646 33.01 -3.47 26.70
N GLY A 647 32.80 -3.69 28.01
CA GLY A 647 33.83 -3.54 29.05
C GLY A 647 34.26 -2.10 29.35
N HIS A 648 33.48 -1.10 28.94
CA HIS A 648 33.76 0.31 29.19
C HIS A 648 32.63 0.97 29.98
N LEU A 649 32.96 1.97 30.80
CA LEU A 649 31.98 2.80 31.52
C LEU A 649 31.96 4.21 30.93
N VAL A 650 30.76 4.73 30.67
CA VAL A 650 30.57 6.12 30.23
C VAL A 650 30.12 6.95 31.43
N GLY A 651 30.89 7.97 31.79
CA GLY A 651 30.56 8.76 32.98
C GLY A 651 31.44 9.99 33.18
N GLY A 652 31.06 10.79 34.16
CA GLY A 652 31.72 12.05 34.47
C GLY A 652 30.93 12.93 35.41
N THR A 653 31.20 14.23 35.34
CA THR A 653 30.51 15.25 36.15
C THR A 653 29.64 16.14 35.26
N SER A 654 30.04 17.40 35.04
CA SER A 654 29.42 18.29 34.04
C SER A 654 29.73 17.89 32.60
N THR A 655 30.77 17.08 32.41
CA THR A 655 31.22 16.54 31.13
C THR A 655 31.51 15.06 31.30
N ILE A 656 31.33 14.31 30.21
CA ILE A 656 31.35 12.86 30.14
C ILE A 656 32.59 12.38 29.40
N GLY A 657 33.18 11.28 29.88
CA GLY A 657 34.29 10.56 29.27
C GLY A 657 34.04 9.06 29.29
N VAL A 658 35.03 8.28 28.87
CA VAL A 658 34.97 6.81 28.83
C VAL A 658 36.11 6.21 29.63
N TYR A 659 35.77 5.31 30.55
CA TYR A 659 36.70 4.50 31.31
C TYR A 659 36.78 3.10 30.73
N ASN A 660 37.96 2.50 30.67
CA ASN A 660 38.12 1.07 30.39
C ASN A 660 37.85 0.22 31.65
N ALA A 661 37.91 -1.12 31.52
CA ALA A 661 37.70 -2.06 32.61
C ALA A 661 38.67 -1.91 33.79
N GLN A 662 39.84 -1.29 33.58
CA GLN A 662 40.81 -0.98 34.62
C GLN A 662 40.57 0.39 35.29
N GLY A 663 39.50 1.08 34.90
CA GLY A 663 39.13 2.40 35.40
C GLY A 663 39.99 3.55 34.86
N GLN A 664 40.74 3.32 33.79
CA GLN A 664 41.53 4.36 33.13
C GLN A 664 40.67 5.12 32.13
N LEU A 665 40.79 6.45 32.13
CA LEU A 665 40.06 7.31 31.21
C LEU A 665 40.69 7.25 29.82
N VAL A 666 40.06 6.53 28.89
CA VAL A 666 40.52 6.37 27.49
C VAL A 666 39.98 7.45 26.57
N ILE A 667 38.80 7.99 26.88
CA ILE A 667 38.28 9.23 26.27
C ILE A 667 38.12 10.26 27.38
N PRO A 668 38.81 11.42 27.30
CA PRO A 668 38.73 12.47 28.30
C PRO A 668 37.28 12.92 28.57
N ALA A 669 37.02 13.31 29.82
CA ALA A 669 35.72 13.81 30.26
C ALA A 669 35.51 15.26 29.80
N GLU A 670 35.37 15.46 28.49
CA GLU A 670 35.25 16.76 27.83
C GLU A 670 34.01 16.86 26.92
N HIS A 671 33.16 15.85 26.92
CA HIS A 671 32.01 15.74 26.02
C HIS A 671 30.67 15.94 26.73
N VAL A 672 29.65 16.42 26.02
CA VAL A 672 28.28 16.55 26.57
C VAL A 672 27.62 15.18 26.68
N SER A 673 27.74 14.34 25.64
CA SER A 673 27.30 12.96 25.66
C SER A 673 28.21 12.04 24.85
N ILE A 674 28.22 10.75 25.22
CA ILE A 674 28.97 9.71 24.52
C ILE A 674 28.08 8.47 24.40
N THR A 675 28.08 7.85 23.21
CA THR A 675 27.45 6.56 22.94
C THR A 675 28.51 5.60 22.42
N LEU A 676 28.63 4.42 23.01
CA LEU A 676 29.52 3.38 22.49
C LEU A 676 28.86 2.72 21.28
N VAL A 677 29.54 2.74 20.13
CA VAL A 677 29.02 2.17 18.89
C VAL A 677 29.29 0.67 18.87
N ASN A 678 30.52 0.30 19.16
CA ASN A 678 31.00 -1.07 19.28
C ASN A 678 32.19 -1.11 20.26
N ASP A 679 32.90 -2.24 20.34
CA ASP A 679 34.06 -2.44 21.21
C ASP A 679 35.32 -1.64 20.82
N ARG A 680 35.28 -0.90 19.71
CA ARG A 680 36.39 -0.11 19.17
C ARG A 680 36.10 1.39 19.04
N ILE A 681 34.84 1.79 18.90
CA ILE A 681 34.45 3.15 18.48
C ILE A 681 33.38 3.71 19.42
N ALA A 682 33.55 4.97 19.80
CA ALA A 682 32.56 5.77 20.50
C ALA A 682 32.16 6.99 19.68
N LYS A 683 30.85 7.30 19.65
CA LYS A 683 30.31 8.56 19.15
C LYS A 683 30.28 9.56 20.29
N VAL A 684 30.94 10.70 20.12
CA VAL A 684 30.97 11.81 21.08
C VAL A 684 30.21 13.01 20.51
N THR A 685 29.37 13.66 21.33
CA THR A 685 28.50 14.75 20.89
C THR A 685 28.68 15.97 21.77
N ASN A 686 28.78 17.14 21.13
CA ASN A 686 28.95 18.46 21.73
C ASN A 686 28.07 19.48 20.96
N GLY A 687 27.07 20.03 21.65
CA GLY A 687 26.00 20.79 20.99
C GLY A 687 25.31 19.96 19.89
N GLN A 688 25.09 20.57 18.73
CA GLN A 688 24.46 19.92 17.58
C GLN A 688 25.41 19.02 16.77
N ARG A 689 26.71 18.96 17.10
CA ARG A 689 27.74 18.28 16.30
C ARG A 689 28.29 17.05 17.00
N PHE A 690 28.82 16.12 16.21
CA PHE A 690 29.43 14.91 16.74
C PHE A 690 30.76 14.53 16.07
N ALA A 691 31.45 13.59 16.69
CA ALA A 691 32.66 12.97 16.19
C ALA A 691 32.70 11.49 16.59
N TYR A 692 33.55 10.71 15.93
CA TYR A 692 33.86 9.34 16.33
C TYR A 692 35.29 9.26 16.86
N ARG A 693 35.46 8.57 17.99
CA ARG A 693 36.76 8.34 18.63
C ARG A 693 37.03 6.85 18.79
N LEU A 694 38.29 6.46 18.68
CA LEU A 694 38.74 5.09 18.94
C LEU A 694 38.85 4.86 20.46
N LEU A 695 38.33 3.73 20.96
CA LEU A 695 38.40 3.35 22.36
C LEU A 695 39.82 2.90 22.79
N ALA A 696 40.63 2.44 21.83
CA ALA A 696 41.98 1.95 22.10
C ALA A 696 42.92 3.05 22.63
N ASP A 697 42.81 4.27 22.12
CA ASP A 697 43.72 5.37 22.43
C ASP A 697 43.04 6.75 22.54
N GLY A 698 41.73 6.82 22.35
CA GLY A 698 40.96 8.06 22.34
C GLY A 698 41.20 8.92 21.10
N SER A 699 41.91 8.49 20.06
CA SER A 699 42.13 9.32 18.88
C SER A 699 40.82 9.55 18.08
N TYR A 700 40.76 10.63 17.29
CA TYR A 700 39.60 10.88 16.43
C TYR A 700 39.69 10.02 15.17
N LEU A 701 38.66 9.21 14.94
CA LEU A 701 38.44 8.54 13.67
C LEU A 701 37.89 9.54 12.64
N TRP A 702 36.90 10.33 13.04
CA TRP A 702 36.26 11.34 12.19
C TRP A 702 35.66 12.46 13.03
N LYS A 703 35.60 13.68 12.47
CA LYS A 703 34.99 14.85 13.11
C LYS A 703 34.11 15.61 12.13
N GLU A 704 32.93 16.00 12.59
CA GLU A 704 32.12 16.96 11.85
C GLU A 704 32.82 18.32 11.78
N ALA A 705 32.67 19.02 10.65
CA ALA A 705 33.23 20.35 10.48
C ALA A 705 32.71 21.30 11.57
N GLY A 706 33.65 21.91 12.31
CA GLY A 706 33.33 22.77 13.45
C GLY A 706 33.05 22.04 14.76
N PHE A 707 33.24 20.72 14.85
CA PHE A 707 33.19 20.01 16.12
C PHE A 707 34.35 20.43 17.03
N SER A 708 34.05 20.80 18.27
CA SER A 708 35.03 21.22 19.27
C SER A 708 34.67 20.69 20.67
N ALA A 709 35.68 20.28 21.44
CA ALA A 709 35.54 19.95 22.85
C ALA A 709 35.06 21.17 23.70
N ALA A 710 35.20 22.39 23.17
CA ALA A 710 34.77 23.62 23.82
C ALA A 710 33.29 23.98 23.57
N ASP A 711 32.64 23.37 22.55
CA ASP A 711 31.23 23.62 22.25
C ASP A 711 30.35 22.87 23.26
N ARG A 712 29.97 23.55 24.34
CA ARG A 712 29.20 22.99 25.46
C ARG A 712 27.74 23.45 25.50
N SER A 713 27.29 24.19 24.49
CA SER A 713 25.91 24.68 24.42
C SER A 713 24.94 23.49 24.33
N PRO A 714 24.03 23.31 25.30
CA PRO A 714 22.98 22.31 25.18
C PRO A 714 21.94 22.72 24.13
N GLU A 715 21.12 21.75 23.70
CA GLU A 715 19.91 21.98 22.90
C GLU A 715 18.93 22.95 23.56
#